data_AF-A0A7R7GIQ0-F1
#
_entry.id   AF-A0A7R7GIQ0-F1
#
_cell.length_a   1.000
_cell.length_b   1.000
_cell.length_c   1.000
_cell.angle_alpha   90.00
_cell.angle_beta   90.00
_cell.angle_gamma   90.00
#
_symmetry.space_group_name_H-M   'P 1'
#
loop_
_entity.id
_entity.type
_entity.pdbx_description
1 polymer ?
#
loop_
_entity_poly.entity_id
_entity_poly.type
_entity_poly.pdbx_seq_one_letter_code
_entity_poly.pdbx_strand_id
1 'polypeptide(L)'
;MTVITMRKDLPPRYYLTHFYEFLHFFEGASATLLTDEAARFIANFKALDEDKQCVVVRAANRKYAVIDRRQFNYAEITAPQQQIDWLTDNGWFGDLSSASISDIAGVLTKEALLGLLGEYTSVSGLASLTKPKLVTLLRNEVEQKGWPASFSSDDYLVCLFDEALRFLLFLYFGNTKSRLNQFSMRDLGVMRTRADSVSDVARFETKEDTQAAWFYANCYRQLNDLNDSELETLSRSDFPQTHGVSACFYKDQLLYALGLKLLGITRSRALEVLARAQSDKAKEKWLRESYKDGATDEVKAALEEIIDNPQSDTLLAFAEDFYARKYHKKRTSAVTDMLRNASRSLEIDVSQNQQVERGVLAHYARHGIAGWRTENRLWRSLFGLLFWQQLYEEDTLVTEFDRRPLSLKQNNFYAKFESSIEALLSRLNSKEKLRSHIHKMATQHYGKVNSLFMWSSHLLEPIDALICHGALDAIYALLRMMSKDFENLRDGFPDVMVFDGTLRFEEIKAPGDQLRRNQLVTIQRLQQAGFPVAVTTVKWVRDPQQPYVVVDIETTGGNNSYNRITEIGMVKLIAGVEVDRYQTLINPQRRIPANITRLTGISDDMVQDAPTFAEIADAVAQFTQDAVFVAHNVNFDYGFIKQEFARLERDFRRPKMCTVREMRRTYPGLPSYSLANLTRHFDIEMEQHHRALSDAEAAAQLLTLVFAKDDESVA
;
A
#
# COMPACT_ATOMS: atom_id res chain seq x y z
N MET A 1 -12.56 8.54 -26.99
CA MET A 1 -12.42 7.20 -27.57
C MET A 1 -11.91 6.28 -26.50
N THR A 2 -12.79 5.46 -25.91
CA THR A 2 -12.42 4.47 -24.92
C THR A 2 -11.60 3.39 -25.61
N VAL A 3 -10.31 3.30 -25.29
CA VAL A 3 -9.54 2.08 -25.58
C VAL A 3 -10.12 1.04 -24.64
N ILE A 4 -11.14 0.30 -25.12
CA ILE A 4 -11.32 -1.07 -24.66
C ILE A 4 -9.96 -1.70 -24.92
N THR A 5 -9.17 -1.89 -23.88
CA THR A 5 -7.92 -2.63 -23.97
C THR A 5 -8.33 -4.03 -24.40
N MET A 6 -8.32 -4.28 -25.72
CA MET A 6 -8.32 -5.63 -26.26
C MET A 6 -7.28 -6.37 -25.44
N ARG A 7 -7.68 -7.41 -24.71
CA ARG A 7 -6.74 -8.29 -24.03
C ARG A 7 -5.76 -8.72 -25.12
N LYS A 8 -4.51 -8.26 -25.02
CA LYS A 8 -3.48 -8.70 -25.95
C LYS A 8 -3.31 -10.20 -25.71
N ASP A 9 -3.69 -11.00 -26.69
CA ASP A 9 -3.39 -12.42 -26.66
C ASP A 9 -1.88 -12.59 -26.85
N LEU A 10 -1.24 -13.23 -25.89
CA LEU A 10 0.19 -13.54 -25.97
C LEU A 10 0.37 -14.83 -26.80
N PRO A 11 1.41 -14.92 -27.65
CA PRO A 11 1.65 -16.12 -28.47
C PRO A 11 1.93 -17.35 -27.60
N PRO A 12 1.64 -18.59 -28.05
CA PRO A 12 1.72 -19.79 -27.21
C PRO A 12 3.03 -19.98 -26.44
N ARG A 13 4.18 -19.62 -27.03
CA ARG A 13 5.53 -19.73 -26.42
C ARG A 13 6.09 -18.40 -25.90
N TYR A 14 5.25 -17.40 -25.61
CA TYR A 14 5.69 -16.05 -25.19
C TYR A 14 6.66 -16.07 -23.99
N TYR A 15 6.47 -17.02 -23.07
CA TYR A 15 7.28 -17.15 -21.86
C TYR A 15 8.74 -17.54 -22.18
N LEU A 16 8.98 -18.23 -23.29
CA LEU A 16 10.32 -18.56 -23.75
C LEU A 16 11.02 -17.30 -24.28
N THR A 17 10.30 -16.45 -25.02
CA THR A 17 10.79 -15.13 -25.44
C THR A 17 11.16 -14.27 -24.23
N HIS A 18 10.29 -14.20 -23.21
CA HIS A 18 10.60 -13.49 -21.96
C HIS A 18 11.82 -14.06 -21.24
N PHE A 19 12.00 -15.39 -21.28
CA PHE A 19 13.15 -16.01 -20.66
C PHE A 19 14.45 -15.68 -21.40
N TYR A 20 14.45 -15.66 -22.73
CA TYR A 20 15.60 -15.20 -23.51
C TYR A 20 15.91 -13.72 -23.28
N GLU A 21 14.88 -12.87 -23.20
CA GLU A 21 15.03 -11.46 -22.83
C GLU A 21 15.69 -11.31 -21.45
N PHE A 22 15.26 -12.10 -20.47
CA PHE A 22 15.88 -12.18 -19.16
C PHE A 22 17.34 -12.68 -19.23
N LEU A 23 17.63 -13.71 -20.01
CA LEU A 23 18.98 -14.26 -20.12
C LEU A 23 19.96 -13.31 -20.81
N HIS A 24 19.49 -12.50 -21.77
CA HIS A 24 20.30 -11.52 -22.50
C HIS A 24 20.94 -10.50 -21.55
N PHE A 25 20.30 -10.19 -20.42
CA PHE A 25 20.87 -9.32 -19.38
C PHE A 25 22.23 -9.80 -18.85
N PHE A 26 22.49 -11.11 -18.89
CA PHE A 26 23.75 -11.70 -18.40
C PHE A 26 24.84 -11.81 -19.49
N GLU A 27 24.61 -11.25 -20.68
CA GLU A 27 25.60 -11.18 -21.76
C GLU A 27 26.40 -9.86 -21.72
N GLY A 28 25.89 -8.84 -21.02
CA GLY A 28 26.51 -7.52 -20.87
C GLY A 28 27.32 -7.35 -19.58
N ALA A 29 27.20 -6.17 -18.94
CA ALA A 29 27.98 -5.82 -17.75
C ALA A 29 27.85 -6.80 -16.57
N SER A 30 26.73 -7.53 -16.47
CA SER A 30 26.46 -8.49 -15.40
C SER A 30 27.14 -9.86 -15.59
N ALA A 31 27.76 -10.14 -16.74
CA ALA A 31 28.36 -11.44 -17.04
C ALA A 31 29.48 -11.83 -16.06
N THR A 32 30.28 -10.86 -15.60
CA THR A 32 31.40 -11.07 -14.66
C THR A 32 30.94 -11.41 -13.25
N LEU A 33 29.67 -11.17 -12.93
CA LEU A 33 29.08 -11.43 -11.61
C LEU A 33 28.54 -12.86 -11.46
N LEU A 34 28.48 -13.62 -12.55
CA LEU A 34 27.92 -14.97 -12.55
C LEU A 34 28.77 -15.93 -11.70
N THR A 35 28.07 -16.78 -10.93
CA THR A 35 28.68 -17.99 -10.37
C THR A 35 28.89 -19.03 -11.47
N ASP A 36 29.79 -19.97 -11.24
CA ASP A 36 30.09 -21.02 -12.22
C ASP A 36 28.86 -21.91 -12.49
N GLU A 37 28.04 -22.12 -11.46
CA GLU A 37 26.76 -22.83 -11.56
C GLU A 37 25.76 -22.07 -12.43
N ALA A 38 25.59 -20.76 -12.20
CA ALA A 38 24.69 -19.93 -12.99
C ALA A 38 25.13 -19.82 -14.46
N ALA A 39 26.44 -19.67 -14.71
CA ALA A 39 26.99 -19.67 -16.05
C ALA A 39 26.76 -21.01 -16.77
N ARG A 40 26.97 -22.14 -16.06
CA ARG A 40 26.71 -23.49 -16.60
C ARG A 40 25.24 -23.72 -16.90
N PHE A 41 24.32 -23.25 -16.04
CA PHE A 41 22.89 -23.31 -16.29
C PHE A 41 22.52 -22.59 -17.60
N ILE A 42 23.01 -21.36 -17.81
CA ILE A 42 22.72 -20.59 -19.03
C ILE A 42 23.24 -21.33 -20.27
N ALA A 43 24.48 -21.83 -20.23
CA ALA A 43 25.08 -22.55 -21.34
C ALA A 43 24.30 -23.85 -21.66
N ASN A 44 23.98 -24.65 -20.64
CA ASN A 44 23.23 -25.89 -20.81
C ASN A 44 21.81 -25.63 -21.33
N PHE A 45 21.13 -24.58 -20.83
CA PHE A 45 19.79 -24.20 -21.30
C PHE A 45 19.79 -23.84 -22.79
N LYS A 46 20.77 -23.02 -23.22
CA LYS A 46 20.90 -22.60 -24.63
C LYS A 46 21.22 -23.76 -25.57
N ALA A 47 21.79 -24.85 -25.07
CA ALA A 47 22.10 -26.05 -25.85
C ALA A 47 20.90 -27.00 -26.04
N LEU A 48 19.82 -26.83 -25.28
CA LEU A 48 18.59 -27.62 -25.42
C LEU A 48 17.83 -27.24 -26.71
N ASP A 49 17.08 -28.18 -27.28
CA ASP A 49 16.05 -27.85 -28.27
C ASP A 49 14.86 -27.11 -27.65
N GLU A 50 14.04 -26.50 -28.50
CA GLU A 50 13.00 -25.56 -28.09
C GLU A 50 11.89 -26.19 -27.21
N ASP A 51 11.53 -27.46 -27.43
CA ASP A 51 10.50 -28.13 -26.64
C ASP A 51 11.01 -28.41 -25.22
N LYS A 52 12.28 -28.82 -25.07
CA LYS A 52 12.93 -28.98 -23.76
C LYS A 52 13.10 -27.65 -23.05
N GLN A 53 13.49 -26.60 -23.76
CA GLN A 53 13.53 -25.24 -23.21
C GLN A 53 12.15 -24.82 -22.70
N CYS A 54 11.08 -25.11 -23.44
CA CYS A 54 9.72 -24.81 -23.00
C CYS A 54 9.37 -25.50 -21.68
N VAL A 55 9.69 -26.78 -21.52
CA VAL A 55 9.48 -27.51 -20.26
C VAL A 55 10.24 -26.86 -19.10
N VAL A 56 11.53 -26.56 -19.29
CA VAL A 56 12.37 -25.91 -18.28
C VAL A 56 11.81 -24.54 -17.90
N VAL A 57 11.42 -23.70 -18.85
CA VAL A 57 10.87 -22.36 -18.57
C VAL A 57 9.49 -22.44 -17.91
N ARG A 58 8.64 -23.41 -18.28
CA ARG A 58 7.37 -23.67 -17.59
C ARG A 58 7.60 -24.07 -16.13
N ALA A 59 8.62 -24.87 -15.85
CA ALA A 59 9.02 -25.23 -14.50
C ALA A 59 9.61 -24.05 -13.73
N ALA A 60 10.53 -23.28 -14.34
CA ALA A 60 11.13 -22.05 -13.80
C ALA A 60 10.10 -21.00 -13.37
N ASN A 61 8.96 -20.94 -14.05
CA ASN A 61 7.86 -20.02 -13.73
C ASN A 61 7.01 -20.45 -12.53
N ARG A 62 7.20 -21.67 -11.99
CA ARG A 62 6.45 -22.17 -10.84
C ARG A 62 6.95 -21.56 -9.53
N LYS A 63 6.10 -21.65 -8.51
CA LYS A 63 6.35 -21.01 -7.21
C LYS A 63 7.51 -21.67 -6.45
N TYR A 64 7.55 -23.00 -6.50
CA TYR A 64 8.39 -23.88 -5.72
C TYR A 64 9.38 -24.61 -6.65
N ALA A 65 10.47 -25.12 -6.08
CA ALA A 65 11.44 -25.93 -6.81
C ALA A 65 10.86 -27.28 -7.27
N VAL A 66 9.74 -27.70 -6.69
CA VAL A 66 9.05 -28.96 -7.03
C VAL A 66 7.97 -28.69 -8.06
N ILE A 67 7.80 -29.60 -9.02
CA ILE A 67 6.71 -29.61 -10.00
C ILE A 67 5.92 -30.92 -9.92
N ASP A 68 4.63 -30.85 -10.25
CA ASP A 68 3.79 -32.03 -10.51
C ASP A 68 3.82 -32.31 -12.02
N ARG A 69 4.47 -33.40 -12.43
CA ARG A 69 4.70 -33.70 -13.85
C ARG A 69 3.40 -33.96 -14.62
N ARG A 70 2.33 -34.38 -13.95
CA ARG A 70 1.00 -34.61 -14.56
C ARG A 70 0.37 -33.32 -15.06
N GLN A 71 0.78 -32.18 -14.51
CA GLN A 71 0.28 -30.86 -14.91
C GLN A 71 1.04 -30.28 -16.13
N PHE A 72 2.08 -30.96 -16.61
CA PHE A 72 2.92 -30.50 -17.72
C PHE A 72 2.48 -31.14 -19.04
N ASN A 73 1.24 -30.88 -19.43
CA ASN A 73 0.69 -31.31 -20.72
C ASN A 73 0.26 -30.08 -21.52
N TYR A 74 1.23 -29.43 -22.16
CA TYR A 74 1.03 -28.18 -22.90
C TYR A 74 0.94 -28.47 -24.40
N ALA A 75 -0.07 -27.91 -25.07
CA ALA A 75 -0.35 -28.18 -26.49
C ALA A 75 0.77 -27.69 -27.41
N GLU A 76 1.52 -26.67 -26.99
CA GLU A 76 2.64 -26.11 -27.72
C GLU A 76 3.95 -26.90 -27.60
N ILE A 77 4.00 -28.01 -26.84
CA ILE A 77 5.22 -28.81 -26.63
C ILE A 77 5.00 -30.21 -27.24
N THR A 78 5.91 -30.67 -28.09
CA THR A 78 5.81 -32.00 -28.69
C THR A 78 6.15 -33.08 -27.67
N ALA A 79 5.21 -34.00 -27.43
CA ALA A 79 5.37 -35.14 -26.51
C ALA A 79 5.96 -34.73 -25.14
N PRO A 80 5.29 -33.87 -24.37
CA PRO A 80 5.89 -33.18 -23.22
C PRO A 80 6.41 -34.13 -22.13
N GLN A 81 5.75 -35.27 -21.91
CA GLN A 81 6.22 -36.27 -20.94
C GLN A 81 7.55 -36.92 -21.36
N GLN A 82 7.75 -37.18 -22.65
CA GLN A 82 9.03 -37.71 -23.15
C GLN A 82 10.15 -36.68 -23.03
N GLN A 83 9.84 -35.39 -23.20
CA GLN A 83 10.80 -34.32 -22.97
C GLN A 83 11.21 -34.25 -21.49
N ILE A 84 10.24 -34.42 -20.56
CA ILE A 84 10.51 -34.48 -19.12
C ILE A 84 11.37 -35.68 -18.76
N ASP A 85 11.10 -36.85 -19.33
CA ASP A 85 11.90 -38.06 -19.07
C ASP A 85 13.35 -37.83 -19.50
N TRP A 86 13.57 -37.32 -20.71
CA TRP A 86 14.91 -36.97 -21.18
C TRP A 86 15.61 -35.94 -20.29
N LEU A 87 14.89 -34.90 -19.86
CA LEU A 87 15.43 -33.86 -18.98
C LEU A 87 15.81 -34.42 -17.60
N THR A 88 15.04 -35.37 -17.08
CA THR A 88 15.35 -36.10 -15.85
C THR A 88 16.64 -36.91 -16.01
N ASP A 89 16.75 -37.70 -17.09
CA ASP A 89 17.93 -38.52 -17.39
C ASP A 89 19.21 -37.67 -17.59
N ASN A 90 19.05 -36.40 -17.97
CA ASN A 90 20.15 -35.45 -18.19
C ASN A 90 20.33 -34.45 -17.03
N GLY A 91 19.77 -34.73 -15.85
CA GLY A 91 20.06 -34.00 -14.62
C GLY A 91 19.44 -32.61 -14.51
N TRP A 92 18.35 -32.32 -15.24
CA TRP A 92 17.55 -31.10 -15.04
C TRP A 92 16.53 -31.26 -13.91
N PHE A 93 16.03 -32.49 -13.76
CA PHE A 93 15.07 -32.87 -12.73
C PHE A 93 15.64 -34.00 -11.88
N GLY A 94 15.38 -33.94 -10.57
CA GLY A 94 15.72 -34.97 -9.61
C GLY A 94 14.50 -35.46 -8.83
N ASP A 95 14.72 -36.43 -7.96
CA ASP A 95 13.69 -36.93 -7.05
C ASP A 95 13.51 -36.03 -5.81
N LEU A 96 12.47 -36.30 -5.03
CA LEU A 96 12.09 -35.52 -3.85
C LEU A 96 13.13 -35.53 -2.72
N SER A 97 14.13 -36.42 -2.72
CA SER A 97 15.20 -36.41 -1.72
C SER A 97 16.04 -35.13 -1.76
N SER A 98 16.02 -34.44 -2.91
CA SER A 98 16.71 -33.17 -3.13
C SER A 98 15.87 -31.93 -2.78
N ALA A 99 14.62 -32.08 -2.33
CA ALA A 99 13.72 -30.96 -2.02
C ALA A 99 13.48 -30.79 -0.52
N SER A 100 13.26 -29.54 -0.12
CA SER A 100 12.75 -29.24 1.21
C SER A 100 11.31 -29.73 1.36
N ILE A 101 10.92 -30.18 2.56
CA ILE A 101 9.52 -30.55 2.85
C ILE A 101 8.58 -29.36 2.57
N SER A 102 9.05 -28.13 2.81
CA SER A 102 8.32 -26.90 2.50
C SER A 102 8.02 -26.72 1.01
N ASP A 103 8.95 -27.07 0.12
CA ASP A 103 8.73 -27.00 -1.33
C ASP A 103 7.75 -28.08 -1.79
N ILE A 104 7.90 -29.31 -1.27
CA ILE A 104 7.00 -30.43 -1.57
C ILE A 104 5.57 -30.08 -1.14
N ALA A 105 5.38 -29.73 0.14
CA ALA A 105 4.09 -29.34 0.69
C ALA A 105 3.52 -28.06 0.04
N GLY A 106 4.40 -27.18 -0.45
CA GLY A 106 4.03 -25.98 -1.18
C GLY A 106 3.27 -26.24 -2.48
N VAL A 107 3.64 -27.30 -3.21
CA VAL A 107 3.02 -27.69 -4.49
C VAL A 107 1.66 -28.34 -4.29
N LEU A 108 1.47 -29.07 -3.19
CA LEU A 108 0.23 -29.79 -2.89
C LEU A 108 -0.97 -28.86 -2.78
N THR A 109 -2.16 -29.32 -3.18
CA THR A 109 -3.41 -28.58 -2.97
C THR A 109 -3.76 -28.53 -1.47
N LYS A 110 -4.62 -27.58 -1.07
CA LYS A 110 -5.07 -27.54 0.34
C LYS A 110 -5.77 -28.84 0.74
N GLU A 111 -6.51 -29.44 -0.18
CA GLU A 111 -7.19 -30.72 0.02
C GLU A 111 -6.19 -31.87 0.20
N ALA A 112 -5.16 -31.97 -0.65
CA ALA A 112 -4.11 -32.97 -0.51
C ALA A 112 -3.36 -32.84 0.83
N LEU A 113 -3.06 -31.60 1.26
CA LEU A 113 -2.45 -31.36 2.57
C LEU A 113 -3.32 -31.84 3.74
N LEU A 114 -4.64 -31.61 3.67
CA LEU A 114 -5.57 -32.08 4.70
C LEU A 114 -5.69 -33.60 4.70
N GLY A 115 -5.68 -34.23 3.53
CA GLY A 115 -5.65 -35.69 3.39
C GLY A 115 -4.44 -36.31 4.07
N LEU A 116 -3.23 -35.82 3.75
CA LEU A 116 -1.99 -36.31 4.36
C LEU A 116 -1.94 -36.05 5.88
N LEU A 117 -2.38 -34.86 6.33
CA LEU A 117 -2.45 -34.54 7.75
C LEU A 117 -3.44 -35.44 8.51
N GLY A 118 -4.52 -35.87 7.85
CA GLY A 118 -5.52 -36.78 8.41
C GLY A 118 -4.99 -38.16 8.78
N GLU A 119 -3.85 -38.56 8.22
CA GLU A 119 -3.18 -39.83 8.55
C GLU A 119 -2.34 -39.73 9.82
N TYR A 120 -1.94 -38.52 10.23
CA TYR A 120 -1.21 -38.27 11.47
C TYR A 120 -2.11 -37.88 12.64
N THR A 121 -3.21 -37.16 12.37
CA THR A 121 -4.07 -36.58 13.40
C THR A 121 -5.50 -36.33 12.90
N SER A 122 -6.43 -36.02 13.81
CA SER A 122 -7.79 -35.65 13.44
C SER A 122 -7.84 -34.38 12.61
N VAL A 123 -8.56 -34.41 11.49
CA VAL A 123 -8.76 -33.25 10.59
C VAL A 123 -9.71 -32.18 11.16
N SER A 124 -10.36 -32.45 12.29
CA SER A 124 -11.29 -31.51 12.93
C SER A 124 -10.56 -30.22 13.31
N GLY A 125 -11.03 -29.09 12.78
CA GLY A 125 -10.41 -27.77 12.99
C GLY A 125 -9.25 -27.42 12.04
N LEU A 126 -8.69 -28.36 11.27
CA LEU A 126 -7.60 -28.07 10.32
C LEU A 126 -8.10 -27.36 9.05
N ALA A 127 -9.32 -27.65 8.60
CA ALA A 127 -9.87 -27.09 7.37
C ALA A 127 -10.00 -25.55 7.38
N SER A 128 -10.15 -24.94 8.57
CA SER A 128 -10.22 -23.48 8.73
C SER A 128 -8.83 -22.81 8.65
N LEU A 129 -7.74 -23.58 8.76
CA LEU A 129 -6.39 -23.06 8.71
C LEU A 129 -5.99 -22.62 7.29
N THR A 130 -5.06 -21.67 7.24
CA THR A 130 -4.47 -21.21 5.98
C THR A 130 -3.47 -22.24 5.45
N LYS A 131 -3.27 -22.28 4.12
CA LYS A 131 -2.31 -23.21 3.50
C LYS A 131 -0.91 -23.15 4.13
N PRO A 132 -0.32 -21.97 4.44
CA PRO A 132 0.99 -21.92 5.10
C PRO A 132 1.03 -22.61 6.47
N LYS A 133 -0.03 -22.46 7.29
CA LYS A 133 -0.11 -23.15 8.58
C LYS A 133 -0.19 -24.67 8.41
N LEU A 134 -0.94 -25.14 7.41
CA LEU A 134 -1.03 -26.57 7.08
C LEU A 134 0.31 -27.14 6.61
N VAL A 135 1.07 -26.38 5.81
CA VAL A 135 2.43 -26.76 5.39
C VAL A 135 3.36 -26.91 6.60
N THR A 136 3.35 -25.96 7.54
CA THR A 136 4.16 -26.05 8.76
C THR A 136 3.78 -27.25 9.61
N LEU A 137 2.48 -27.54 9.78
CA LEU A 137 2.03 -28.72 10.52
C LEU A 137 2.49 -30.02 9.85
N LEU A 138 2.29 -30.13 8.53
CA LEU A 138 2.69 -31.33 7.80
C LEU A 138 4.19 -31.56 7.90
N ARG A 139 4.99 -30.50 7.79
CA ARG A 139 6.44 -30.59 7.96
C ARG A 139 6.81 -31.18 9.32
N ASN A 140 6.24 -30.67 10.40
CA ASN A 140 6.56 -31.15 11.74
C ASN A 140 6.21 -32.64 11.91
N GLU A 141 5.08 -33.09 11.34
CA GLU A 141 4.70 -34.51 11.38
C GLU A 141 5.64 -35.38 10.54
N VAL A 142 6.00 -34.93 9.33
CA VAL A 142 6.92 -35.64 8.43
C VAL A 142 8.32 -35.73 9.03
N GLU A 143 8.83 -34.67 9.66
CA GLU A 143 10.14 -34.67 10.33
C GLU A 143 10.19 -35.68 11.49
N GLN A 144 9.07 -35.86 12.20
CA GLN A 144 9.01 -36.76 13.35
C GLN A 144 8.71 -38.22 12.97
N LYS A 145 7.87 -38.43 11.95
CA LYS A 145 7.26 -39.74 11.65
C LYS A 145 7.57 -40.26 10.24
N GLY A 146 8.24 -39.46 9.40
CA GLY A 146 8.38 -39.72 7.97
C GLY A 146 7.09 -39.43 7.19
N TRP A 147 7.17 -39.45 5.85
CA TRP A 147 6.01 -39.27 4.97
C TRP A 147 4.98 -40.41 5.12
N PRO A 148 3.67 -40.17 4.92
CA PRO A 148 2.67 -41.23 4.98
C PRO A 148 2.85 -42.20 3.82
N ALA A 149 2.51 -43.47 4.01
CA ALA A 149 2.61 -44.49 2.97
C ALA A 149 1.71 -44.22 1.75
N SER A 150 0.65 -43.41 1.92
CA SER A 150 -0.24 -42.98 0.85
C SER A 150 0.40 -41.94 -0.09
N PHE A 151 1.48 -41.28 0.33
CA PHE A 151 2.13 -40.24 -0.44
C PHE A 151 3.00 -40.84 -1.54
N SER A 152 2.54 -40.76 -2.79
CA SER A 152 3.35 -41.13 -3.96
C SER A 152 4.26 -39.97 -4.38
N SER A 153 5.56 -40.23 -4.39
CA SER A 153 6.60 -39.29 -4.84
C SER A 153 6.80 -39.27 -6.36
N ASP A 154 6.32 -40.29 -7.08
CA ASP A 154 6.70 -40.57 -8.47
C ASP A 154 6.22 -39.50 -9.46
N ASP A 155 5.15 -38.78 -9.10
CA ASP A 155 4.59 -37.69 -9.91
C ASP A 155 5.28 -36.33 -9.68
N TYR A 156 6.20 -36.25 -8.73
CA TYR A 156 6.83 -34.99 -8.35
C TYR A 156 8.32 -34.97 -8.67
N LEU A 157 8.74 -33.90 -9.32
CA LEU A 157 10.12 -33.71 -9.76
C LEU A 157 10.69 -32.43 -9.15
N VAL A 158 11.95 -32.49 -8.75
CA VAL A 158 12.70 -31.35 -8.19
C VAL A 158 13.51 -30.70 -9.31
N CYS A 159 13.36 -29.39 -9.49
CA CYS A 159 14.14 -28.61 -10.44
C CYS A 159 15.57 -28.44 -9.88
N LEU A 160 16.53 -29.20 -10.38
CA LEU A 160 17.93 -29.15 -9.92
C LEU A 160 18.64 -27.84 -10.28
N PHE A 161 18.01 -27.01 -11.11
CA PHE A 161 18.48 -25.69 -11.51
C PHE A 161 17.85 -24.53 -10.72
N ASP A 162 16.98 -24.79 -9.73
CA ASP A 162 16.24 -23.73 -9.03
C ASP A 162 17.17 -22.75 -8.29
N GLU A 163 18.28 -23.22 -7.70
CA GLU A 163 19.24 -22.37 -7.01
C GLU A 163 19.93 -21.38 -7.97
N ALA A 164 20.52 -21.89 -9.05
CA ALA A 164 21.09 -21.10 -10.13
C ALA A 164 20.08 -20.07 -10.68
N LEU A 165 18.84 -20.49 -10.94
CA LEU A 165 17.79 -19.61 -11.43
C LEU A 165 17.43 -18.51 -10.43
N ARG A 166 17.29 -18.83 -9.13
CA ARG A 166 16.99 -17.81 -8.11
C ARG A 166 18.12 -16.80 -7.97
N PHE A 167 19.37 -17.23 -8.08
CA PHE A 167 20.53 -16.33 -8.11
C PHE A 167 20.43 -15.36 -9.30
N LEU A 168 20.14 -15.87 -10.51
CA LEU A 168 19.95 -15.02 -11.69
C LEU A 168 18.78 -14.05 -11.52
N LEU A 169 17.63 -14.51 -11.01
CA LEU A 169 16.47 -13.66 -10.72
C LEU A 169 16.81 -12.58 -9.68
N PHE A 170 17.60 -12.92 -8.67
CA PHE A 170 18.09 -11.96 -7.67
C PHE A 170 19.00 -10.92 -8.31
N LEU A 171 19.93 -11.32 -9.16
CA LEU A 171 20.83 -10.40 -9.86
C LEU A 171 20.05 -9.45 -10.78
N TYR A 172 19.06 -9.97 -11.50
CA TYR A 172 18.18 -9.21 -12.38
C TYR A 172 17.26 -8.25 -11.62
N PHE A 173 16.51 -8.71 -10.61
CA PHE A 173 15.50 -7.87 -9.94
C PHE A 173 16.00 -7.16 -8.67
N GLY A 174 17.17 -7.53 -8.15
CA GLY A 174 17.69 -7.03 -6.88
C GLY A 174 16.80 -7.38 -5.68
N ASN A 175 16.11 -8.51 -5.71
CA ASN A 175 15.34 -9.06 -4.60
C ASN A 175 14.94 -10.51 -4.86
N THR A 176 14.59 -11.26 -3.82
CA THR A 176 14.25 -12.69 -3.89
C THR A 176 12.76 -12.99 -4.11
N LYS A 177 11.93 -11.95 -4.26
CA LYS A 177 10.46 -12.08 -4.38
C LYS A 177 9.96 -11.97 -5.82
N SER A 178 10.69 -11.24 -6.65
CA SER A 178 10.33 -10.97 -8.04
C SER A 178 10.50 -12.21 -8.91
N ARG A 179 9.71 -12.27 -9.97
CA ARG A 179 9.56 -13.44 -10.85
C ARG A 179 9.37 -12.99 -12.29
N LEU A 180 9.56 -13.91 -13.23
CA LEU A 180 9.42 -13.69 -14.67
C LEU A 180 8.00 -13.31 -15.12
N ASN A 181 6.98 -13.51 -14.27
CA ASN A 181 5.61 -13.06 -14.58
C ASN A 181 5.49 -11.53 -14.77
N GLN A 182 6.48 -10.74 -14.34
CA GLN A 182 6.52 -9.30 -14.58
C GLN A 182 6.60 -8.95 -16.08
N PHE A 183 7.30 -9.74 -16.89
CA PHE A 183 7.35 -9.57 -18.34
C PHE A 183 5.97 -9.76 -18.96
N SER A 184 5.22 -10.77 -18.51
CA SER A 184 3.84 -10.99 -18.96
C SER A 184 2.91 -9.85 -18.54
N MET A 185 3.04 -9.37 -17.29
CA MET A 185 2.25 -8.22 -16.82
C MET A 185 2.57 -6.93 -17.62
N ARG A 186 3.82 -6.75 -18.05
CA ARG A 186 4.25 -5.65 -18.92
C ARG A 186 3.56 -5.74 -20.27
N ASP A 187 3.68 -6.87 -20.94
CA ASP A 187 3.17 -7.03 -22.30
C ASP A 187 1.64 -6.97 -22.38
N LEU A 188 0.96 -7.41 -21.31
CA LEU A 188 -0.49 -7.28 -21.13
C LEU A 188 -0.94 -5.84 -20.76
N GLY A 189 -0.01 -4.91 -20.54
CA GLY A 189 -0.31 -3.52 -20.17
C GLY A 189 -0.77 -3.33 -18.72
N VAL A 190 -0.70 -4.38 -17.89
CA VAL A 190 -1.05 -4.35 -16.46
C VAL A 190 0.06 -3.66 -15.66
N MET A 191 1.30 -3.83 -16.07
CA MET A 191 2.48 -3.21 -15.47
C MET A 191 3.13 -2.27 -16.48
N ARG A 192 3.28 -0.99 -16.11
CA ARG A 192 4.11 -0.07 -16.87
C ARG A 192 5.57 -0.16 -16.38
N THR A 193 6.51 -0.10 -17.30
CA THR A 193 7.96 -0.19 -17.06
C THR A 193 8.69 1.05 -17.60
N ARG A 194 10.02 1.10 -17.44
CA ARG A 194 10.87 2.19 -17.93
C ARG A 194 11.95 1.69 -18.89
N ALA A 195 11.55 1.02 -19.96
CA ALA A 195 12.47 0.46 -20.96
C ALA A 195 13.43 1.52 -21.53
N ASP A 196 12.94 2.74 -21.82
CA ASP A 196 13.74 3.83 -22.41
C ASP A 196 14.83 4.40 -21.47
N SER A 197 14.93 3.93 -20.23
CA SER A 197 15.84 4.47 -19.21
C SER A 197 16.77 3.40 -18.61
N VAL A 198 16.82 2.21 -19.21
CA VAL A 198 17.73 1.13 -18.78
C VAL A 198 19.13 1.44 -19.26
N SER A 199 20.11 1.30 -18.36
CA SER A 199 21.53 1.40 -18.69
C SER A 199 22.17 0.01 -18.66
N ASP A 200 23.17 -0.23 -19.51
CA ASP A 200 23.98 -1.45 -19.47
C ASP A 200 25.00 -1.37 -18.31
N VAL A 201 24.49 -1.55 -17.09
CA VAL A 201 25.29 -1.56 -15.86
C VAL A 201 24.98 -2.80 -15.04
N ALA A 202 25.97 -3.23 -14.26
CA ALA A 202 25.79 -4.29 -13.29
C ALA A 202 25.10 -3.77 -12.02
N ARG A 203 24.31 -4.62 -11.36
CA ARG A 203 23.64 -4.27 -10.08
C ARG A 203 24.60 -4.16 -8.90
N PHE A 204 25.67 -4.93 -8.94
CA PHE A 204 26.69 -5.04 -7.91
C PHE A 204 28.05 -4.74 -8.54
N GLU A 205 28.98 -4.24 -7.73
CA GLU A 205 30.29 -3.81 -8.21
C GLU A 205 31.23 -4.99 -8.47
N THR A 206 31.19 -6.02 -7.61
CA THR A 206 32.08 -7.18 -7.70
C THR A 206 31.34 -8.50 -7.51
N LYS A 207 31.97 -9.59 -7.95
CA LYS A 207 31.45 -10.95 -7.79
C LYS A 207 31.36 -11.34 -6.31
N GLU A 208 32.34 -10.93 -5.50
CA GLU A 208 32.37 -11.18 -4.06
C GLU A 208 31.19 -10.49 -3.35
N ASP A 209 30.92 -9.22 -3.67
CA ASP A 209 29.79 -8.48 -3.10
C ASP A 209 28.46 -9.09 -3.53
N THR A 210 28.36 -9.54 -4.78
CA THR A 210 27.17 -10.24 -5.30
C THR A 210 26.91 -11.53 -4.55
N GLN A 211 27.94 -12.33 -4.31
CA GLN A 211 27.84 -13.60 -3.57
C GLN A 211 27.46 -13.36 -2.11
N ALA A 212 28.07 -12.37 -1.46
CA ALA A 212 27.70 -11.99 -0.10
C ALA A 212 26.23 -11.53 -0.02
N ALA A 213 25.81 -10.62 -0.92
CA ALA A 213 24.45 -10.13 -1.00
C ALA A 213 23.43 -11.26 -1.22
N TRP A 214 23.74 -12.19 -2.14
CA TRP A 214 22.91 -13.37 -2.40
C TRP A 214 22.79 -14.26 -1.17
N PHE A 215 23.90 -14.58 -0.50
CA PHE A 215 23.90 -15.38 0.73
C PHE A 215 22.92 -14.80 1.76
N TYR A 216 23.05 -13.50 2.07
CA TYR A 216 22.18 -12.85 3.05
C TYR A 216 20.71 -12.82 2.61
N ALA A 217 20.45 -12.48 1.36
CA ALA A 217 19.09 -12.40 0.82
C ALA A 217 18.40 -13.78 0.78
N ASN A 218 19.15 -14.84 0.48
CA ASN A 218 18.66 -16.21 0.43
C ASN A 218 18.39 -16.75 1.84
N CYS A 219 19.31 -16.57 2.79
CA CYS A 219 19.08 -16.92 4.19
C CYS A 219 17.87 -16.18 4.77
N TYR A 220 17.72 -14.88 4.47
CA TYR A 220 16.58 -14.10 4.92
C TYR A 220 15.24 -14.65 4.38
N ARG A 221 15.23 -15.10 3.12
CA ARG A 221 14.05 -15.71 2.49
C ARG A 221 13.64 -17.00 3.21
N GLN A 222 14.61 -17.85 3.56
CA GLN A 222 14.38 -19.16 4.19
C GLN A 222 14.16 -19.07 5.71
N LEU A 223 14.39 -17.91 6.32
CA LEU A 223 14.37 -17.73 7.76
C LEU A 223 13.04 -18.12 8.45
N ASN A 224 11.92 -18.06 7.73
CA ASN A 224 10.63 -18.49 8.27
C ASN A 224 10.41 -20.00 8.21
N ASP A 225 11.20 -20.69 7.40
CA ASP A 225 11.16 -22.13 7.25
C ASP A 225 12.07 -22.84 8.26
N LEU A 226 13.01 -22.14 8.89
CA LEU A 226 13.91 -22.72 9.90
C LEU A 226 13.21 -22.97 11.24
N ASN A 227 13.52 -24.09 11.88
CA ASN A 227 13.15 -24.41 13.25
C ASN A 227 14.11 -23.76 14.28
N ASP A 228 13.80 -23.88 15.57
CA ASP A 228 14.56 -23.20 16.63
C ASP A 228 16.04 -23.63 16.68
N SER A 229 16.33 -24.92 16.48
CA SER A 229 17.71 -25.45 16.47
C SER A 229 18.51 -24.98 15.25
N GLU A 230 17.86 -24.91 14.09
CA GLU A 230 18.46 -24.38 12.86
C GLU A 230 18.73 -22.88 12.97
N LEU A 231 17.82 -22.12 13.59
CA LEU A 231 18.02 -20.68 13.86
C LEU A 231 19.21 -20.44 14.79
N GLU A 232 19.38 -21.25 15.84
CA GLU A 232 20.56 -21.18 16.70
C GLU A 232 21.86 -21.51 15.94
N THR A 233 21.84 -22.56 15.12
CA THR A 233 22.98 -22.97 14.29
C THR A 233 23.37 -21.87 13.32
N LEU A 234 22.39 -21.29 12.60
CA LEU A 234 22.61 -20.18 11.69
C LEU A 234 23.20 -18.97 12.43
N SER A 235 22.72 -18.69 13.64
CA SER A 235 23.24 -17.58 14.44
C SER A 235 24.73 -17.71 14.77
N ARG A 236 25.25 -18.94 14.86
CA ARG A 236 26.65 -19.30 15.17
C ARG A 236 27.54 -19.44 13.94
N SER A 237 26.95 -19.41 12.75
CA SER A 237 27.68 -19.60 11.50
C SER A 237 28.51 -18.37 11.14
N ASP A 238 29.63 -18.61 10.45
CA ASP A 238 30.42 -17.56 9.84
C ASP A 238 29.70 -17.02 8.60
N PHE A 239 29.57 -15.69 8.53
CA PHE A 239 28.92 -15.03 7.40
C PHE A 239 29.97 -14.37 6.50
N PRO A 240 29.74 -14.30 5.18
CA PRO A 240 30.67 -13.67 4.24
C PRO A 240 30.89 -12.19 4.58
N GLN A 241 32.08 -11.67 4.29
CA GLN A 241 32.36 -10.25 4.47
C GLN A 241 31.63 -9.40 3.42
N THR A 242 31.26 -8.19 3.81
CA THR A 242 30.54 -7.23 2.95
C THR A 242 31.40 -6.00 2.73
N HIS A 243 31.68 -5.67 1.48
CA HIS A 243 32.48 -4.50 1.11
C HIS A 243 31.65 -3.41 0.44
N GLY A 244 30.58 -3.78 -0.29
CA GLY A 244 29.67 -2.85 -0.95
C GLY A 244 28.44 -2.49 -0.11
N VAL A 245 27.86 -1.33 -0.41
CA VAL A 245 26.64 -0.80 0.24
C VAL A 245 25.46 -1.77 0.06
N SER A 246 25.37 -2.40 -1.11
CA SER A 246 24.29 -3.35 -1.44
C SER A 246 24.35 -4.61 -0.58
N ALA A 247 25.51 -5.24 -0.39
CA ALA A 247 25.60 -6.43 0.46
C ALA A 247 25.37 -6.11 1.94
N CYS A 248 25.86 -4.96 2.43
CA CYS A 248 25.58 -4.47 3.79
C CYS A 248 24.08 -4.34 4.06
N PHE A 249 23.31 -3.86 3.08
CA PHE A 249 21.85 -3.76 3.19
C PHE A 249 21.18 -5.12 3.44
N TYR A 250 21.54 -6.16 2.68
CA TYR A 250 20.96 -7.50 2.87
C TYR A 250 21.41 -8.15 4.18
N LYS A 251 22.68 -7.93 4.56
CA LYS A 251 23.21 -8.38 5.85
C LYS A 251 22.38 -7.85 7.02
N ASP A 252 22.10 -6.55 7.02
CA ASP A 252 21.30 -5.94 8.08
C ASP A 252 19.86 -6.48 8.12
N GLN A 253 19.25 -6.74 6.95
CA GLN A 253 17.93 -7.37 6.89
C GLN A 253 17.92 -8.76 7.53
N LEU A 254 18.91 -9.60 7.23
CA LEU A 254 19.04 -10.92 7.82
C LEU A 254 19.26 -10.82 9.33
N LEU A 255 20.27 -10.07 9.77
CA LEU A 255 20.64 -9.98 11.18
C LEU A 255 19.49 -9.46 12.03
N TYR A 256 18.79 -8.42 11.57
CA TYR A 256 17.63 -7.89 12.28
C TYR A 256 16.53 -8.96 12.45
N ALA A 257 16.15 -9.64 11.36
CA ALA A 257 15.08 -10.62 11.41
C ALA A 257 15.46 -11.89 12.19
N LEU A 258 16.71 -12.34 12.08
CA LEU A 258 17.24 -13.46 12.83
C LEU A 258 17.26 -13.12 14.34
N GLY A 259 17.77 -11.95 14.70
CA GLY A 259 17.76 -11.47 16.08
C GLY A 259 16.34 -11.42 16.67
N LEU A 260 15.35 -10.95 15.92
CA LEU A 260 13.96 -10.94 16.38
C LEU A 260 13.40 -12.34 16.69
N LYS A 261 13.72 -13.34 15.87
CA LYS A 261 13.27 -14.73 16.12
C LYS A 261 13.97 -15.33 17.34
N LEU A 262 15.27 -15.08 17.47
CA LEU A 262 16.07 -15.61 18.58
C LEU A 262 15.66 -15.05 19.95
N LEU A 263 15.01 -13.89 20.03
CA LEU A 263 14.57 -13.31 21.31
C LEU A 263 13.65 -14.23 22.13
N GLY A 264 12.88 -15.10 21.45
CA GLY A 264 12.01 -16.09 22.08
C GLY A 264 12.67 -17.44 22.36
N ILE A 265 13.90 -17.64 21.87
CA ILE A 265 14.63 -18.92 21.91
C ILE A 265 15.85 -18.76 22.84
N THR A 266 16.81 -17.93 22.44
CA THR A 266 18.06 -17.65 23.16
C THR A 266 18.37 -16.14 23.13
N ARG A 267 18.00 -15.45 24.22
CA ARG A 267 18.08 -13.98 24.32
C ARG A 267 19.49 -13.41 24.20
N SER A 268 20.48 -14.00 24.87
CA SER A 268 21.88 -13.54 24.80
C SER A 268 22.38 -13.50 23.35
N ARG A 269 22.15 -14.59 22.61
CA ARG A 269 22.53 -14.68 21.20
C ARG A 269 21.74 -13.73 20.32
N ALA A 270 20.45 -13.53 20.61
CA ALA A 270 19.63 -12.54 19.91
C ALA A 270 20.23 -11.13 20.01
N LEU A 271 20.68 -10.72 21.20
CA LEU A 271 21.32 -9.42 21.42
C LEU A 271 22.66 -9.31 20.69
N GLU A 272 23.50 -10.34 20.72
CA GLU A 272 24.76 -10.37 19.94
C GLU A 272 24.52 -10.24 18.43
N VAL A 273 23.51 -10.91 17.90
CA VAL A 273 23.12 -10.81 16.49
C VAL A 273 22.61 -9.41 16.15
N LEU A 274 21.76 -8.82 17.01
CA LEU A 274 21.23 -7.47 16.81
C LEU A 274 22.34 -6.41 16.88
N ALA A 275 23.31 -6.55 17.78
CA ALA A 275 24.42 -5.61 17.94
C ALA A 275 25.35 -5.57 16.71
N ARG A 276 25.43 -6.66 15.94
CA ARG A 276 26.21 -6.74 14.70
C ARG A 276 25.58 -6.00 13.51
N ALA A 277 24.27 -5.72 13.57
CA ALA A 277 23.54 -5.04 12.51
C ALA A 277 23.69 -3.52 12.62
N GLN A 278 23.77 -2.84 11.48
CA GLN A 278 23.99 -1.38 11.42
C GLN A 278 22.70 -0.57 11.32
N SER A 279 21.60 -1.18 10.89
CA SER A 279 20.32 -0.49 10.74
C SER A 279 19.77 0.08 12.05
N ASP A 280 19.13 1.25 11.96
CA ASP A 280 18.46 1.93 13.07
C ASP A 280 17.50 1.02 13.84
N LYS A 281 16.75 0.19 13.09
CA LYS A 281 15.78 -0.74 13.66
C LYS A 281 16.43 -1.79 14.55
N ALA A 282 17.60 -2.28 14.16
CA ALA A 282 18.33 -3.26 14.95
C ALA A 282 18.95 -2.62 16.19
N LYS A 283 19.59 -1.45 16.06
CA LYS A 283 20.16 -0.70 17.18
C LYS A 283 19.10 -0.34 18.23
N GLU A 284 17.96 0.20 17.80
CA GLU A 284 16.85 0.47 18.70
C GLU A 284 16.34 -0.80 19.39
N LYS A 285 16.18 -1.90 18.63
CA LYS A 285 15.67 -3.14 19.21
C LYS A 285 16.65 -3.71 20.23
N TRP A 286 17.94 -3.68 19.94
CA TRP A 286 19.01 -4.05 20.88
C TRP A 286 18.92 -3.20 22.15
N LEU A 287 18.91 -1.87 22.05
CA LEU A 287 18.80 -0.95 23.20
C LEU A 287 17.59 -1.26 24.10
N ARG A 288 16.42 -1.50 23.49
CA ARG A 288 15.19 -1.82 24.24
C ARG A 288 15.27 -3.17 24.96
N GLU A 289 15.83 -4.19 24.32
CA GLU A 289 15.88 -5.54 24.87
C GLU A 289 17.03 -5.68 25.89
N SER A 290 18.21 -5.13 25.62
CA SER A 290 19.33 -5.08 26.58
C SER A 290 18.95 -4.35 27.87
N TYR A 291 18.17 -3.26 27.77
CA TYR A 291 17.66 -2.56 28.97
C TYR A 291 16.72 -3.46 29.80
N LYS A 292 15.86 -4.25 29.16
CA LYS A 292 14.97 -5.19 29.86
C LYS A 292 15.75 -6.29 30.56
N ASP A 293 16.89 -6.68 29.99
CA ASP A 293 17.78 -7.71 30.54
C ASP A 293 18.70 -7.15 31.66
N GLY A 294 18.55 -5.87 32.01
CA GLY A 294 19.24 -5.25 33.14
C GLY A 294 20.58 -4.59 32.79
N ALA A 295 20.97 -4.55 31.51
CA ALA A 295 22.21 -3.91 31.04
C ALA A 295 22.09 -2.37 31.01
N THR A 296 21.75 -1.75 32.15
CA THR A 296 21.38 -0.33 32.21
C THR A 296 22.53 0.61 31.87
N ASP A 297 23.76 0.31 32.28
CA ASP A 297 24.90 1.21 32.07
C ASP A 297 25.43 1.14 30.64
N GLU A 298 25.49 -0.06 30.05
CA GLU A 298 25.85 -0.26 28.64
C GLU A 298 24.85 0.42 27.70
N VAL A 299 23.55 0.24 27.96
CA VAL A 299 22.49 0.93 27.21
C VAL A 299 22.61 2.44 27.36
N LYS A 300 22.96 2.93 28.56
CA LYS A 300 23.12 4.37 28.80
C LYS A 300 24.23 4.94 27.93
N ALA A 301 25.42 4.34 27.96
CA ALA A 301 26.56 4.78 27.17
C ALA A 301 26.26 4.74 25.66
N ALA A 302 25.57 3.69 25.19
CA ALA A 302 25.18 3.58 23.79
C ALA A 302 24.15 4.65 23.37
N LEU A 303 23.24 5.06 24.25
CA LEU A 303 22.31 6.17 23.99
C LEU A 303 23.03 7.51 23.94
N GLU A 304 23.94 7.77 24.88
CA GLU A 304 24.75 8.99 24.91
C GLU A 304 25.57 9.12 23.62
N GLU A 305 26.22 8.04 23.16
CA GLU A 305 26.96 8.03 21.89
C GLU A 305 26.07 8.35 20.68
N ILE A 306 24.85 7.83 20.63
CA ILE A 306 23.91 8.13 19.54
C ILE A 306 23.45 9.60 19.60
N ILE A 307 23.27 10.16 20.80
CA ILE A 307 22.85 11.55 20.97
C ILE A 307 23.97 12.51 20.56
N ASP A 308 25.20 12.19 20.94
CA ASP A 308 26.38 13.01 20.64
C ASP A 308 26.78 12.88 19.15
N ASN A 309 26.65 11.68 18.57
CA ASN A 309 27.01 11.36 17.19
C ASN A 309 25.85 10.66 16.43
N PRO A 310 24.78 11.39 16.07
CA PRO A 310 23.59 10.79 15.48
C PRO A 310 23.85 10.26 14.07
N GLN A 311 23.62 8.95 13.89
CA GLN A 311 23.71 8.27 12.60
C GLN A 311 22.50 8.53 11.70
N SER A 312 21.34 8.74 12.31
CA SER A 312 20.12 9.14 11.64
C SER A 312 19.21 9.90 12.59
N ASP A 313 18.31 10.68 12.01
CA ASP A 313 17.33 11.47 12.74
C ASP A 313 16.33 10.61 13.49
N THR A 314 15.97 9.46 12.91
CA THR A 314 15.04 8.51 13.51
C THR A 314 15.65 7.86 14.74
N LEU A 315 16.93 7.49 14.66
CA LEU A 315 17.65 6.88 15.77
C LEU A 315 17.89 7.89 16.89
N LEU A 316 18.29 9.12 16.55
CA LEU A 316 18.45 10.23 17.50
C LEU A 316 17.16 10.49 18.30
N ALA A 317 16.03 10.67 17.62
CA ALA A 317 14.75 10.95 18.27
C ALA A 317 14.33 9.83 19.23
N PHE A 318 14.70 8.58 18.96
CA PHE A 318 14.50 7.49 19.91
C PHE A 318 15.47 7.52 21.06
N ALA A 319 16.75 7.76 20.80
CA ALA A 319 17.76 7.78 21.85
C ALA A 319 17.43 8.84 22.89
N GLU A 320 17.09 10.07 22.47
CA GLU A 320 16.67 11.16 23.36
C GLU A 320 15.43 10.78 24.19
N ASP A 321 14.37 10.27 23.55
CA ASP A 321 13.14 9.88 24.26
C ASP A 321 13.37 8.73 25.25
N PHE A 322 14.08 7.70 24.81
CA PHE A 322 14.35 6.53 25.62
C PHE A 322 15.27 6.87 26.80
N TYR A 323 16.30 7.69 26.56
CA TYR A 323 17.21 8.19 27.58
C TYR A 323 16.47 9.03 28.63
N ALA A 324 15.65 10.00 28.20
CA ALA A 324 14.86 10.85 29.09
C ALA A 324 13.89 10.03 29.98
N ARG A 325 13.22 9.03 29.40
CA ARG A 325 12.26 8.19 30.15
C ARG A 325 12.93 7.25 31.14
N LYS A 326 14.09 6.68 30.80
CA LYS A 326 14.75 5.66 31.62
C LYS A 326 15.73 6.20 32.64
N TYR A 327 16.43 7.29 32.33
CA TYR A 327 17.50 7.83 33.18
C TYR A 327 17.15 9.18 33.82
N HIS A 328 16.24 9.96 33.23
CA HIS A 328 15.79 11.26 33.78
C HIS A 328 14.39 11.22 34.41
N LYS A 329 13.82 10.02 34.63
CA LYS A 329 12.50 9.81 35.26
C LYS A 329 11.34 10.56 34.59
N LYS A 330 11.48 10.95 33.31
CA LYS A 330 10.40 11.55 32.54
C LYS A 330 9.28 10.51 32.34
N ARG A 331 8.05 10.83 32.77
CA ARG A 331 6.92 9.88 32.73
C ARG A 331 6.28 9.75 31.35
N THR A 332 6.36 10.78 30.51
CA THR A 332 5.71 10.86 29.20
C THR A 332 6.72 10.88 28.07
N SER A 333 6.34 10.35 26.91
CA SER A 333 7.17 10.40 25.71
C SER A 333 7.11 11.78 25.04
N ALA A 334 8.12 12.13 24.24
CA ALA A 334 8.10 13.37 23.46
C ALA A 334 6.85 13.50 22.56
N VAL A 335 6.43 12.37 21.98
CA VAL A 335 5.18 12.23 21.20
C VAL A 335 3.95 12.59 22.04
N THR A 336 3.88 12.08 23.27
CA THR A 336 2.77 12.35 24.20
C THR A 336 2.75 13.82 24.64
N ASP A 337 3.91 14.40 24.91
CA ASP A 337 4.00 15.80 25.32
C ASP A 337 3.57 16.75 24.20
N MET A 338 3.99 16.46 22.96
CA MET A 338 3.58 17.24 21.79
C MET A 338 2.07 17.20 21.57
N LEU A 339 1.42 16.04 21.80
CA LEU A 339 -0.04 15.92 21.73
C LEU A 339 -0.75 16.65 22.87
N ARG A 340 -0.21 16.59 24.10
CA ARG A 340 -0.80 17.29 25.26
C ARG A 340 -0.67 18.80 25.15
N ASN A 341 0.41 19.25 24.54
CA ASN A 341 0.66 20.64 24.21
C ASN A 341 0.11 20.97 22.81
N ALA A 342 -0.88 20.21 22.32
CA ALA A 342 -1.54 20.50 21.05
C ALA A 342 -1.92 21.97 21.02
N SER A 343 -1.38 22.66 20.02
CA SER A 343 -1.50 24.11 19.94
C SER A 343 -2.90 24.55 19.52
N ARG A 344 -3.76 23.61 19.07
CA ARG A 344 -5.10 23.89 18.56
C ARG A 344 -6.10 22.78 18.89
N SER A 345 -7.35 23.19 19.10
CA SER A 345 -8.53 22.33 19.21
C SER A 345 -9.60 22.88 18.28
N LEU A 346 -10.11 22.05 17.37
CA LEU A 346 -11.21 22.41 16.48
C LEU A 346 -12.46 21.61 16.84
N GLU A 347 -13.60 22.27 16.77
CA GLU A 347 -14.91 21.62 16.86
C GLU A 347 -15.35 21.28 15.44
N ILE A 348 -15.46 19.97 15.17
CA ILE A 348 -15.84 19.43 13.87
C ILE A 348 -17.10 18.59 14.05
N ASP A 349 -18.03 18.73 13.11
CA ASP A 349 -19.25 17.95 13.13
C ASP A 349 -18.96 16.44 13.12
N VAL A 350 -19.66 15.69 13.99
CA VAL A 350 -19.50 14.24 14.16
C VAL A 350 -19.72 13.45 12.87
N SER A 351 -20.50 13.97 11.92
CA SER A 351 -20.68 13.37 10.59
C SER A 351 -19.39 13.25 9.77
N GLN A 352 -18.36 14.03 10.10
CA GLN A 352 -17.06 14.04 9.43
C GLN A 352 -16.09 13.01 10.02
N ASN A 353 -16.51 12.19 11.00
CA ASN A 353 -15.62 11.26 11.72
C ASN A 353 -14.93 10.19 10.84
N GLN A 354 -15.43 9.95 9.63
CA GLN A 354 -14.78 9.04 8.66
C GLN A 354 -13.81 9.75 7.70
N GLN A 355 -13.78 11.10 7.70
CA GLN A 355 -12.97 11.94 6.81
C GLN A 355 -12.52 13.22 7.56
N VAL A 356 -11.84 13.03 8.69
CA VAL A 356 -11.53 14.09 9.66
C VAL A 356 -10.80 15.26 9.02
N GLU A 357 -9.79 14.99 8.20
CA GLU A 357 -8.96 16.02 7.55
C GLU A 357 -9.78 16.85 6.56
N ARG A 358 -10.77 16.22 5.89
CA ARG A 358 -11.70 16.94 5.02
C ARG A 358 -12.63 17.83 5.83
N GLY A 359 -13.15 17.34 6.96
CA GLY A 359 -13.95 18.13 7.88
C GLY A 359 -13.20 19.35 8.41
N VAL A 360 -11.92 19.18 8.76
CA VAL A 360 -11.03 20.29 9.18
C VAL A 360 -10.82 21.30 8.05
N LEU A 361 -10.54 20.87 6.82
CA LEU A 361 -10.39 21.79 5.70
C LEU A 361 -11.69 22.53 5.36
N ALA A 362 -12.84 21.86 5.45
CA ALA A 362 -14.14 22.50 5.29
C ALA A 362 -14.43 23.53 6.40
N HIS A 363 -14.03 23.23 7.65
CA HIS A 363 -14.07 24.20 8.75
C HIS A 363 -13.23 25.45 8.42
N TYR A 364 -12.00 25.28 7.94
CA TYR A 364 -11.17 26.42 7.54
C TYR A 364 -11.76 27.22 6.37
N ALA A 365 -12.26 26.53 5.34
CA ALA A 365 -12.87 27.18 4.19
C ALA A 365 -14.08 28.07 4.58
N ARG A 366 -14.92 27.61 5.52
CA ARG A 366 -16.05 28.40 6.05
C ARG A 366 -15.63 29.67 6.79
N HIS A 367 -14.41 29.69 7.32
CA HIS A 367 -13.81 30.86 7.98
C HIS A 367 -12.95 31.70 7.01
N GLY A 368 -13.00 31.43 5.70
CA GLY A 368 -12.20 32.15 4.70
C GLY A 368 -10.71 31.82 4.75
N ILE A 369 -10.33 30.71 5.39
CA ILE A 369 -8.94 30.28 5.53
C ILE A 369 -8.63 29.24 4.47
N ALA A 370 -7.57 29.46 3.69
CA ALA A 370 -7.16 28.53 2.65
C ALA A 370 -6.42 27.32 3.25
N GLY A 371 -6.76 26.11 2.79
CA GLY A 371 -6.11 24.90 3.25
C GLY A 371 -6.06 23.80 2.19
N TRP A 372 -5.05 22.95 2.27
CA TRP A 372 -4.76 21.87 1.33
C TRP A 372 -4.43 20.58 2.06
N ARG A 373 -4.83 19.45 1.49
CA ARG A 373 -4.33 18.15 1.93
C ARG A 373 -2.92 17.94 1.42
N THR A 374 -2.02 17.53 2.31
CA THR A 374 -0.60 17.38 2.00
C THR A 374 -0.12 15.97 2.28
N GLU A 375 -0.14 15.56 3.55
CA GLU A 375 0.45 14.31 4.05
C GLU A 375 1.83 14.08 3.39
N ASN A 376 2.12 12.83 3.03
CA ASN A 376 3.35 12.43 2.36
C ASN A 376 3.41 12.87 0.89
N ARG A 377 2.24 13.16 0.28
CA ARG A 377 2.13 13.37 -1.16
C ARG A 377 2.81 14.66 -1.59
N LEU A 378 2.62 15.75 -0.87
CA LEU A 378 3.21 17.05 -1.21
C LEU A 378 4.73 16.95 -1.37
N TRP A 379 5.42 16.50 -0.32
CA TRP A 379 6.87 16.47 -0.28
C TRP A 379 7.48 15.44 -1.22
N ARG A 380 6.88 14.25 -1.36
CA ARG A 380 7.35 13.24 -2.31
C ARG A 380 7.19 13.69 -3.77
N SER A 381 6.10 14.40 -4.08
CA SER A 381 5.85 14.93 -5.42
C SER A 381 6.80 16.09 -5.74
N LEU A 382 6.97 17.03 -4.81
CA LEU A 382 7.92 18.12 -4.96
C LEU A 382 9.36 17.60 -5.12
N PHE A 383 9.79 16.66 -4.28
CA PHE A 383 11.11 16.04 -4.36
C PHE A 383 11.32 15.35 -5.71
N GLY A 384 10.38 14.51 -6.13
CA GLY A 384 10.48 13.76 -7.38
C GLY A 384 10.46 14.63 -8.63
N LEU A 385 9.71 15.73 -8.63
CA LEU A 385 9.68 16.69 -9.74
C LEU A 385 10.91 17.60 -9.74
N LEU A 386 11.37 18.06 -8.59
CA LEU A 386 12.55 18.92 -8.50
C LEU A 386 13.79 18.18 -9.00
N PHE A 387 14.02 16.98 -8.50
CA PHE A 387 15.20 16.18 -8.79
C PHE A 387 14.97 15.14 -9.89
N TRP A 388 14.02 15.39 -10.80
CA TRP A 388 13.66 14.42 -11.83
C TRP A 388 14.87 13.95 -12.63
N GLN A 389 15.70 14.91 -13.06
CA GLN A 389 16.94 14.63 -13.79
C GLN A 389 17.88 13.73 -12.98
N GLN A 390 18.20 14.10 -11.73
CA GLN A 390 19.09 13.31 -10.89
C GLN A 390 18.53 11.91 -10.63
N LEU A 391 17.23 11.78 -10.36
CA LEU A 391 16.59 10.53 -9.99
C LEU A 391 16.36 9.56 -11.15
N TYR A 392 16.17 10.09 -12.35
CA TYR A 392 15.58 9.29 -13.43
C TYR A 392 16.32 9.41 -14.77
N GLU A 393 17.26 10.35 -14.89
CA GLU A 393 18.11 10.54 -16.07
C GLU A 393 19.59 10.32 -15.73
N GLU A 394 20.05 10.77 -14.56
CA GLU A 394 21.42 10.56 -14.07
C GLU A 394 21.55 9.29 -13.19
N ASP A 395 20.55 9.00 -12.35
CA ASP A 395 20.55 7.76 -11.56
C ASP A 395 20.18 6.56 -12.41
N THR A 396 20.86 5.46 -12.12
CA THR A 396 20.94 4.33 -13.03
C THR A 396 19.82 3.34 -12.73
N LEU A 397 19.06 2.97 -13.76
CA LEU A 397 18.18 1.80 -13.71
C LEU A 397 18.92 0.60 -14.29
N VAL A 398 19.04 -0.45 -13.49
CA VAL A 398 19.67 -1.71 -13.92
C VAL A 398 18.74 -2.48 -14.85
N THR A 399 17.43 -2.46 -14.58
CA THR A 399 16.41 -3.11 -15.42
C THR A 399 15.18 -2.22 -15.56
N GLU A 400 14.36 -2.47 -16.58
CA GLU A 400 13.13 -1.69 -16.82
C GLU A 400 12.07 -1.87 -15.70
N PHE A 401 12.22 -2.94 -14.90
CA PHE A 401 11.35 -3.28 -13.78
C PHE A 401 11.76 -2.55 -12.49
N ASP A 402 12.93 -1.90 -12.47
CA ASP A 402 13.33 -1.03 -11.37
C ASP A 402 12.48 0.25 -11.37
N ARG A 403 11.58 0.36 -10.39
CA ARG A 403 10.74 1.55 -10.22
C ARG A 403 11.36 2.63 -9.34
N ARG A 404 12.13 2.21 -8.33
CA ARG A 404 12.80 3.12 -7.39
C ARG A 404 14.27 3.27 -7.78
N PRO A 405 14.76 4.51 -7.96
CA PRO A 405 16.17 4.78 -8.24
C PRO A 405 17.09 4.11 -7.21
N LEU A 406 18.23 3.61 -7.66
CA LEU A 406 19.16 2.83 -6.83
C LEU A 406 19.67 3.65 -5.65
N SER A 407 19.98 4.92 -5.88
CA SER A 407 20.48 5.83 -4.84
C SER A 407 19.47 6.05 -3.70
N LEU A 408 18.16 6.03 -4.01
CA LEU A 408 17.12 6.09 -2.99
C LEU A 408 16.90 4.75 -2.28
N LYS A 409 17.18 3.61 -2.92
CA LYS A 409 17.15 2.29 -2.25
C LYS A 409 18.32 2.16 -1.27
N GLN A 410 19.48 2.72 -1.62
CA GLN A 410 20.70 2.73 -0.81
C GLN A 410 20.79 3.92 0.16
N ASN A 411 19.81 4.83 0.13
CA ASN A 411 19.75 6.04 0.96
C ASN A 411 21.02 6.92 0.87
N ASN A 412 21.63 7.03 -0.31
CA ASN A 412 22.87 7.77 -0.57
C ASN A 412 22.71 8.85 -1.67
N PHE A 413 21.47 9.25 -1.98
CA PHE A 413 21.15 10.16 -3.07
C PHE A 413 21.92 11.49 -3.01
N TYR A 414 21.93 12.16 -1.85
CA TYR A 414 22.72 13.39 -1.70
C TYR A 414 24.22 13.13 -1.88
N ALA A 415 24.78 12.09 -1.26
CA ALA A 415 26.21 11.79 -1.39
C ALA A 415 26.63 11.51 -2.85
N LYS A 416 25.75 10.88 -3.64
CA LYS A 416 25.99 10.59 -5.06
C LYS A 416 25.86 11.83 -5.96
N PHE A 417 24.92 12.72 -5.66
CA PHE A 417 24.55 13.84 -6.54
C PHE A 417 24.75 15.22 -5.91
N GLU A 418 25.59 15.34 -4.89
CA GLU A 418 25.75 16.57 -4.09
C GLU A 418 26.00 17.79 -4.98
N SER A 419 26.98 17.71 -5.88
CA SER A 419 27.34 18.84 -6.74
C SER A 419 26.20 19.25 -7.70
N SER A 420 25.46 18.29 -8.27
CA SER A 420 24.36 18.60 -9.19
C SER A 420 23.10 19.08 -8.46
N ILE A 421 22.83 18.54 -7.27
CA ILE A 421 21.76 19.00 -6.36
C ILE A 421 22.01 20.46 -5.97
N GLU A 422 23.19 20.79 -5.44
CA GLU A 422 23.47 22.14 -4.98
C GLU A 422 23.50 23.15 -6.14
N ALA A 423 24.07 22.78 -7.29
CA ALA A 423 24.03 23.62 -8.49
C ALA A 423 22.58 23.89 -8.98
N LEU A 424 21.70 22.87 -8.91
CA LEU A 424 20.29 23.02 -9.24
C LEU A 424 19.59 23.99 -8.28
N LEU A 425 19.75 23.79 -6.97
CA LEU A 425 19.13 24.64 -5.94
C LEU A 425 19.62 26.08 -6.05
N SER A 426 20.91 26.32 -6.27
CA SER A 426 21.48 27.66 -6.49
C SER A 426 20.95 28.33 -7.76
N ARG A 427 20.72 27.57 -8.84
CA ARG A 427 20.14 28.11 -10.08
C ARG A 427 18.68 28.52 -9.92
N LEU A 428 17.93 27.76 -9.11
CA LEU A 428 16.52 28.01 -8.80
C LEU A 428 16.37 28.99 -7.62
N ASN A 429 17.04 30.14 -7.68
CA ASN A 429 17.12 31.11 -6.59
C ASN A 429 15.89 32.01 -6.39
N SER A 430 14.74 31.70 -6.99
CA SER A 430 13.49 32.43 -6.76
C SER A 430 12.28 31.48 -6.82
N LYS A 431 11.17 31.88 -6.20
CA LYS A 431 9.91 31.13 -6.20
C LYS A 431 9.40 30.89 -7.62
N GLU A 432 9.51 31.88 -8.49
CA GLU A 432 9.07 31.82 -9.89
C GLU A 432 9.90 30.81 -10.68
N LYS A 433 11.23 30.79 -10.47
CA LYS A 433 12.12 29.81 -11.11
C LYS A 433 11.83 28.39 -10.63
N LEU A 434 11.67 28.20 -9.32
CA LEU A 434 11.31 26.90 -8.74
C LEU A 434 9.98 26.43 -9.34
N ARG A 435 8.93 27.27 -9.30
CA ARG A 435 7.61 26.94 -9.84
C ARG A 435 7.67 26.58 -11.32
N SER A 436 8.38 27.38 -12.12
CA SER A 436 8.58 27.13 -13.55
C SER A 436 9.27 25.78 -13.81
N HIS A 437 10.31 25.45 -13.04
CA HIS A 437 10.98 24.16 -13.12
C HIS A 437 10.03 23.00 -12.79
N ILE A 438 9.28 23.09 -11.69
CA ILE A 438 8.32 22.04 -11.31
C ILE A 438 7.24 21.85 -12.38
N HIS A 439 6.68 22.93 -12.92
CA HIS A 439 5.66 22.87 -13.98
C HIS A 439 6.22 22.26 -15.26
N LYS A 440 7.44 22.65 -15.64
CA LYS A 440 8.15 22.07 -16.80
C LYS A 440 8.31 20.56 -16.61
N MET A 441 8.83 20.11 -15.47
CA MET A 441 9.02 18.69 -15.18
C MET A 441 7.70 17.92 -15.16
N ALA A 442 6.67 18.48 -14.52
CA ALA A 442 5.35 17.86 -14.47
C ALA A 442 4.73 17.72 -15.87
N THR A 443 4.89 18.71 -16.74
CA THR A 443 4.36 18.70 -18.11
C THR A 443 5.13 17.73 -19.00
N GLN A 444 6.48 17.78 -18.97
CA GLN A 444 7.33 16.95 -19.82
C GLN A 444 7.25 15.45 -19.48
N HIS A 445 6.98 15.12 -18.21
CA HIS A 445 7.01 13.75 -17.71
C HIS A 445 5.64 13.22 -17.27
N TYR A 446 4.54 13.95 -17.55
CA TYR A 446 3.20 13.54 -17.15
C TYR A 446 2.88 12.10 -17.57
N GLY A 447 2.40 11.29 -16.62
CA GLY A 447 2.05 9.90 -16.85
C GLY A 447 3.22 8.91 -16.88
N LYS A 448 4.49 9.37 -16.85
CA LYS A 448 5.67 8.49 -16.78
C LYS A 448 5.70 7.72 -15.45
N VAL A 449 6.10 6.45 -15.49
CA VAL A 449 6.19 5.60 -14.30
C VAL A 449 7.26 6.14 -13.35
N ASN A 450 6.91 6.21 -12.06
CA ASN A 450 7.85 6.57 -11.00
C ASN A 450 7.42 5.91 -9.66
N SER A 451 8.33 5.80 -8.69
CA SER A 451 8.04 5.22 -7.36
C SER A 451 7.68 6.24 -6.30
N LEU A 452 7.80 7.53 -6.59
CA LEU A 452 7.72 8.59 -5.59
C LEU A 452 6.31 9.14 -5.42
N PHE A 453 5.53 9.27 -6.48
CA PHE A 453 4.18 9.83 -6.40
C PHE A 453 3.28 9.31 -7.52
N MET A 454 1.97 9.46 -7.32
CA MET A 454 0.97 9.17 -8.34
C MET A 454 0.57 10.47 -9.05
N TRP A 455 0.52 10.43 -10.39
CA TRP A 455 0.03 11.54 -11.20
C TRP A 455 -1.46 11.78 -10.92
N SER A 456 -1.86 13.04 -10.82
CA SER A 456 -3.26 13.47 -10.90
C SER A 456 -3.37 14.86 -11.49
N SER A 457 -4.57 15.25 -11.94
CA SER A 457 -4.88 16.61 -12.39
C SER A 457 -4.56 17.66 -11.31
N HIS A 458 -4.90 17.37 -10.06
CA HIS A 458 -4.66 18.26 -8.90
C HIS A 458 -3.26 18.15 -8.26
N LEU A 459 -2.27 17.53 -8.93
CA LEU A 459 -0.94 17.29 -8.34
C LEU A 459 -0.22 18.59 -7.96
N LEU A 460 -0.34 19.62 -8.80
CA LEU A 460 0.40 20.87 -8.64
C LEU A 460 -0.22 21.85 -7.65
N GLU A 461 -1.51 21.71 -7.33
CA GLU A 461 -2.23 22.65 -6.44
C GLU A 461 -1.56 22.85 -5.06
N PRO A 462 -1.30 21.79 -4.26
CA PRO A 462 -0.63 21.97 -2.97
C PRO A 462 0.84 22.37 -3.12
N ILE A 463 1.50 22.03 -4.25
CA ILE A 463 2.89 22.42 -4.50
C ILE A 463 2.98 23.91 -4.80
N ASP A 464 2.10 24.42 -5.65
CA ASP A 464 2.01 25.85 -5.97
C ASP A 464 1.69 26.65 -4.71
N ALA A 465 0.74 26.20 -3.89
CA ALA A 465 0.43 26.84 -2.61
C ALA A 465 1.66 26.90 -1.68
N LEU A 466 2.42 25.80 -1.56
CA LEU A 466 3.66 25.77 -0.78
C LEU A 466 4.70 26.77 -1.33
N ILE A 467 4.94 26.80 -2.65
CA ILE A 467 5.93 27.70 -3.26
C ILE A 467 5.50 29.17 -3.11
N CYS A 468 4.23 29.47 -3.33
CA CYS A 468 3.69 30.82 -3.22
C CYS A 468 3.78 31.35 -1.79
N HIS A 469 3.32 30.57 -0.80
CA HIS A 469 3.16 31.05 0.57
C HIS A 469 4.34 30.70 1.50
N GLY A 470 5.14 29.68 1.18
CA GLY A 470 6.28 29.24 1.99
C GLY A 470 7.55 30.04 1.75
N ALA A 471 8.49 29.97 2.69
CA ALA A 471 9.83 30.56 2.50
C ALA A 471 10.69 29.62 1.63
N LEU A 472 11.37 30.17 0.62
CA LEU A 472 12.18 29.38 -0.32
C LEU A 472 13.31 28.62 0.39
N ASP A 473 13.99 29.29 1.31
CA ASP A 473 15.09 28.70 2.09
C ASP A 473 14.61 27.54 2.95
N ALA A 474 13.40 27.63 3.52
CA ALA A 474 12.79 26.57 4.31
C ALA A 474 12.45 25.35 3.44
N ILE A 475 11.89 25.58 2.25
CA ILE A 475 11.62 24.51 1.27
C ILE A 475 12.92 23.79 0.92
N TYR A 476 13.99 24.52 0.63
CA TYR A 476 15.29 23.94 0.26
C TYR A 476 16.01 23.27 1.43
N ALA A 477 15.91 23.81 2.64
CA ALA A 477 16.44 23.16 3.84
C ALA A 477 15.82 21.77 4.01
N LEU A 478 14.49 21.64 3.90
CA LEU A 478 13.82 20.36 4.02
C LEU A 478 14.16 19.40 2.87
N LEU A 479 14.20 19.87 1.63
CA LEU A 479 14.56 19.03 0.48
C LEU A 479 16.00 18.53 0.54
N ARG A 480 16.93 19.31 1.10
CA ARG A 480 18.30 18.83 1.39
C ARG A 480 18.31 17.75 2.46
N MET A 481 17.56 17.94 3.56
CA MET A 481 17.41 16.91 4.59
C MET A 481 16.84 15.61 4.00
N MET A 482 15.77 15.72 3.20
CA MET A 482 15.19 14.58 2.47
C MET A 482 16.17 13.93 1.49
N SER A 483 17.06 14.69 0.86
CA SER A 483 18.06 14.14 -0.07
C SER A 483 19.11 13.31 0.65
N LYS A 484 19.44 13.68 1.90
CA LYS A 484 20.41 12.99 2.76
C LYS A 484 19.82 11.74 3.42
N ASP A 485 18.55 11.79 3.83
CA ASP A 485 17.87 10.68 4.50
C ASP A 485 16.44 10.47 3.98
N PHE A 486 16.32 10.06 2.72
CA PHE A 486 15.03 9.90 2.06
C PHE A 486 14.21 8.76 2.69
N GLU A 487 14.84 7.65 3.10
CA GLU A 487 14.11 6.49 3.64
C GLU A 487 13.32 6.84 4.92
N ASN A 488 13.89 7.67 5.79
CA ASN A 488 13.23 8.13 7.02
C ASN A 488 12.36 9.39 6.82
N LEU A 489 12.62 10.19 5.78
CA LEU A 489 11.89 11.43 5.50
C LEU A 489 10.97 11.35 4.27
N ARG A 490 10.58 10.14 3.85
CA ARG A 490 9.55 9.96 2.81
C ARG A 490 8.12 9.95 3.34
N ASP A 491 7.95 9.73 4.65
CA ASP A 491 6.65 9.59 5.28
C ASP A 491 6.57 10.22 6.68
N GLY A 492 5.34 10.39 7.18
CA GLY A 492 5.05 10.99 8.48
C GLY A 492 4.69 12.48 8.41
N PHE A 493 4.71 13.10 7.24
CA PHE A 493 4.42 14.53 7.12
C PHE A 493 2.98 14.89 7.54
N PRO A 494 2.75 16.11 8.07
CA PRO A 494 1.44 16.56 8.52
C PRO A 494 0.34 16.47 7.46
N ASP A 495 -0.86 16.13 7.92
CA ASP A 495 -2.04 15.89 7.09
C ASP A 495 -2.43 17.06 6.20
N VAL A 496 -2.36 18.28 6.74
CA VAL A 496 -2.80 19.49 6.05
C VAL A 496 -1.79 20.63 6.13
N MET A 497 -1.88 21.50 5.14
CA MET A 497 -1.20 22.79 5.09
C MET A 497 -2.24 23.89 5.02
N VAL A 498 -2.06 24.95 5.79
CA VAL A 498 -3.06 26.03 5.96
C VAL A 498 -2.38 27.38 5.84
N PHE A 499 -3.09 28.35 5.26
CA PHE A 499 -2.63 29.72 5.10
C PHE A 499 -3.69 30.72 5.59
N ASP A 500 -3.36 31.44 6.67
CA ASP A 500 -4.15 32.54 7.26
C ASP A 500 -3.32 33.83 7.40
N GLY A 501 -2.42 34.06 6.44
CA GLY A 501 -1.41 35.12 6.47
C GLY A 501 0.00 34.58 6.72
N THR A 502 0.12 33.46 7.43
CA THR A 502 1.36 32.68 7.54
C THR A 502 1.10 31.23 7.12
N LEU A 503 1.99 30.65 6.31
CA LEU A 503 1.90 29.24 5.95
C LEU A 503 2.29 28.37 7.14
N ARG A 504 1.47 27.36 7.45
CA ARG A 504 1.77 26.37 8.48
C ARG A 504 1.30 24.98 8.09
N PHE A 505 1.89 23.98 8.75
CA PHE A 505 1.45 22.60 8.65
C PHE A 505 0.69 22.20 9.92
N GLU A 506 -0.36 21.39 9.77
CA GLU A 506 -1.10 20.84 10.90
C GLU A 506 -1.27 19.32 10.78
N GLU A 507 -0.92 18.62 11.84
CA GLU A 507 -1.17 17.19 12.02
C GLU A 507 -2.48 17.02 12.79
N ILE A 508 -3.46 16.34 12.20
CA ILE A 508 -4.83 16.26 12.71
C ILE A 508 -4.97 15.01 13.57
N LYS A 509 -5.55 15.16 14.77
CA LYS A 509 -5.81 14.05 15.69
C LYS A 509 -7.26 14.02 16.15
N ALA A 510 -7.97 12.97 15.79
CA ALA A 510 -9.30 12.71 16.32
C ALA A 510 -9.21 12.15 17.76
N PRO A 511 -10.32 12.18 18.52
CA PRO A 511 -10.37 11.57 19.85
C PRO A 511 -9.95 10.10 19.81
N GLY A 512 -8.93 9.75 20.60
CA GLY A 512 -8.35 8.40 20.66
C GLY A 512 -7.12 8.20 19.78
N ASP A 513 -6.82 9.13 18.87
CA ASP A 513 -5.61 9.06 18.04
C ASP A 513 -4.35 9.43 18.81
N GLN A 514 -3.23 8.82 18.42
CA GLN A 514 -1.91 9.13 18.92
C GLN A 514 -0.99 9.56 17.76
N LEU A 515 -0.06 10.46 18.08
CA LEU A 515 1.06 10.76 17.18
C LEU A 515 1.95 9.53 17.04
N ARG A 516 2.47 9.32 15.83
CA ARG A 516 3.45 8.28 15.53
C ARG A 516 4.86 8.84 15.52
N ARG A 517 5.87 7.98 15.64
CA ARG A 517 7.27 8.45 15.71
C ARG A 517 7.78 9.05 14.41
N ASN A 518 7.45 8.48 13.26
CA ASN A 518 7.80 9.08 11.97
C ASN A 518 7.15 10.47 11.79
N GLN A 519 5.95 10.67 12.35
CA GLN A 519 5.32 12.00 12.41
C GLN A 519 6.10 12.97 13.29
N LEU A 520 6.56 12.53 14.47
CA LEU A 520 7.42 13.37 15.32
C LEU A 520 8.69 13.82 14.59
N VAL A 521 9.39 12.89 13.92
CA VAL A 521 10.64 13.20 13.19
C VAL A 521 10.39 14.23 12.10
N THR A 522 9.38 14.03 11.25
CA THR A 522 9.08 14.98 10.16
C THR A 522 8.55 16.32 10.67
N ILE A 523 7.79 16.36 11.75
CA ILE A 523 7.37 17.61 12.43
C ILE A 523 8.61 18.38 12.89
N GLN A 524 9.55 17.71 13.57
CA GLN A 524 10.81 18.34 14.02
C GLN A 524 11.65 18.86 12.84
N ARG A 525 11.73 18.11 11.73
CA ARG A 525 12.46 18.57 10.54
C ARG A 525 11.79 19.71 9.81
N LEU A 526 10.47 19.75 9.76
CA LEU A 526 9.73 20.91 9.27
C LEU A 526 9.99 22.15 10.13
N GLN A 527 9.95 22.01 11.46
CA GLN A 527 10.27 23.09 12.40
C GLN A 527 11.71 23.59 12.24
N GLN A 528 12.67 22.66 12.15
CA GLN A 528 14.09 22.99 11.91
C GLN A 528 14.31 23.68 10.55
N ALA A 529 13.56 23.28 9.53
CA ALA A 529 13.58 23.96 8.23
C ALA A 529 12.98 25.38 8.30
N GLY A 530 12.23 25.71 9.37
CA GLY A 530 11.63 27.03 9.57
C GLY A 530 10.13 27.08 9.27
N PHE A 531 9.45 25.94 9.12
CA PHE A 531 8.00 25.90 9.00
C PHE A 531 7.31 25.90 10.37
N PRO A 532 6.28 26.72 10.58
CA PRO A 532 5.37 26.54 11.70
C PRO A 532 4.62 25.21 11.55
N VAL A 533 4.64 24.39 12.60
CA VAL A 533 3.91 23.12 12.65
C VAL A 533 3.08 23.05 13.92
N ALA A 534 1.81 22.69 13.78
CA ALA A 534 0.87 22.52 14.86
C ALA A 534 0.34 21.09 14.90
N VAL A 535 -0.07 20.67 16.10
CA VAL A 535 -0.92 19.47 16.27
C VAL A 535 -2.31 19.98 16.59
N THR A 536 -3.27 19.63 15.77
CA THR A 536 -4.66 20.08 15.87
C THR A 536 -5.52 18.91 16.30
N THR A 537 -6.07 19.03 17.51
CA THR A 537 -7.02 18.04 18.04
C THR A 537 -8.43 18.36 17.57
N VAL A 538 -9.20 17.33 17.26
CA VAL A 538 -10.62 17.46 16.90
C VAL A 538 -11.47 17.07 18.10
N LYS A 539 -12.45 17.91 18.40
CA LYS A 539 -13.58 17.58 19.27
C LYS A 539 -14.79 17.36 18.39
N TRP A 540 -15.42 16.20 18.55
CA TRP A 540 -16.69 15.93 17.89
C TRP A 540 -17.77 16.76 18.54
N VAL A 541 -18.38 17.64 17.76
CA VAL A 541 -19.58 18.37 18.11
C VAL A 541 -20.67 18.05 17.10
N ARG A 542 -21.87 18.54 17.35
CA ARG A 542 -22.88 18.65 16.31
C ARG A 542 -22.95 20.10 15.88
N ASP A 543 -22.47 20.38 14.69
CA ASP A 543 -22.44 21.73 14.14
C ASP A 543 -23.83 22.05 13.59
N PRO A 544 -24.57 23.01 14.17
CA PRO A 544 -25.91 23.35 13.70
C PRO A 544 -25.90 23.83 12.25
N GLN A 545 -24.78 24.39 11.79
CA GLN A 545 -24.64 24.93 10.43
C GLN A 545 -24.12 23.90 9.43
N GLN A 546 -23.83 22.66 9.83
CA GLN A 546 -23.44 21.61 8.89
C GLN A 546 -24.63 21.28 7.96
N PRO A 547 -24.48 21.43 6.63
CA PRO A 547 -25.55 21.02 5.72
C PRO A 547 -25.63 19.49 5.64
N TYR A 548 -26.86 18.98 5.66
CA TYR A 548 -27.19 17.58 5.39
C TYR A 548 -28.04 17.53 4.13
N VAL A 549 -27.71 16.64 3.21
CA VAL A 549 -28.54 16.38 2.04
C VAL A 549 -29.06 14.96 2.15
N VAL A 550 -30.35 14.85 2.44
CA VAL A 550 -31.07 13.58 2.53
C VAL A 550 -31.50 13.19 1.14
N VAL A 551 -31.07 12.02 0.69
CA VAL A 551 -31.24 11.54 -0.67
C VAL A 551 -31.94 10.19 -0.63
N ASP A 552 -32.83 10.01 -1.59
CA ASP A 552 -33.41 8.73 -1.93
C ASP A 552 -33.46 8.59 -3.46
N ILE A 553 -33.39 7.36 -3.96
CA ILE A 553 -33.41 7.05 -5.39
C ILE A 553 -34.30 5.87 -5.71
N GLU A 554 -34.93 5.93 -6.89
CA GLU A 554 -35.53 4.77 -7.51
C GLU A 554 -34.63 4.21 -8.61
N THR A 555 -34.64 2.90 -8.80
CA THR A 555 -33.68 2.22 -9.68
C THR A 555 -34.31 1.11 -10.50
N THR A 556 -33.66 0.75 -11.60
CA THR A 556 -34.04 -0.39 -12.46
C THR A 556 -33.72 -1.77 -11.86
N GLY A 557 -33.32 -1.85 -10.59
CA GLY A 557 -32.97 -3.08 -9.86
C GLY A 557 -31.90 -2.84 -8.79
N GLY A 558 -31.62 -3.86 -7.95
CA GLY A 558 -30.83 -3.66 -6.73
C GLY A 558 -29.30 -3.68 -6.84
N ASN A 559 -28.71 -3.91 -8.02
CA ASN A 559 -27.26 -3.99 -8.17
C ASN A 559 -26.70 -2.79 -8.95
N ASN A 560 -25.99 -1.89 -8.25
CA ASN A 560 -25.46 -0.66 -8.85
C ASN A 560 -24.53 -0.87 -10.06
N SER A 561 -23.82 -1.99 -10.16
CA SER A 561 -22.90 -2.28 -11.26
C SER A 561 -23.66 -2.50 -12.57
N TYR A 562 -24.84 -3.12 -12.47
CA TYR A 562 -25.64 -3.50 -13.63
C TYR A 562 -26.89 -2.65 -13.82
N ASN A 563 -27.42 -2.01 -12.78
CA ASN A 563 -28.66 -1.22 -12.81
C ASN A 563 -28.37 0.29 -12.82
N ARG A 564 -29.40 1.05 -13.17
CA ARG A 564 -29.41 2.51 -13.38
C ARG A 564 -30.52 3.19 -12.57
N ILE A 565 -30.34 4.47 -12.26
CA ILE A 565 -31.29 5.32 -11.52
C ILE A 565 -32.44 5.76 -12.44
N THR A 566 -33.67 5.78 -11.93
CA THR A 566 -34.91 6.20 -12.63
C THR A 566 -35.58 7.44 -12.01
N GLU A 567 -35.33 7.72 -10.74
CA GLU A 567 -35.76 8.94 -10.05
C GLU A 567 -34.74 9.29 -8.96
N ILE A 568 -34.58 10.57 -8.66
CA ILE A 568 -33.82 11.06 -7.51
C ILE A 568 -34.65 12.11 -6.76
N GLY A 569 -34.65 12.01 -5.43
CA GLY A 569 -35.18 13.03 -4.52
C GLY A 569 -34.09 13.46 -3.54
N MET A 570 -33.95 14.77 -3.33
CA MET A 570 -32.97 15.33 -2.41
C MET A 570 -33.58 16.46 -1.59
N VAL A 571 -33.37 16.43 -0.28
CA VAL A 571 -33.81 17.45 0.67
C VAL A 571 -32.58 17.99 1.40
N LYS A 572 -32.37 19.30 1.37
CA LYS A 572 -31.23 19.95 2.04
C LYS A 572 -31.68 20.55 3.35
N LEU A 573 -31.04 20.11 4.44
CA LEU A 573 -31.26 20.59 5.79
C LEU A 573 -30.05 21.39 6.28
N ILE A 574 -30.32 22.54 6.92
CA ILE A 574 -29.34 23.32 7.70
C ILE A 574 -30.04 23.68 9.02
N ALA A 575 -29.36 23.49 10.16
CA ALA A 575 -29.92 23.70 11.49
C ALA A 575 -31.25 22.96 11.74
N GLY A 576 -31.41 21.78 11.14
CA GLY A 576 -32.64 20.97 11.23
C GLY A 576 -33.81 21.50 10.42
N VAL A 577 -33.63 22.60 9.68
CA VAL A 577 -34.64 23.21 8.82
C VAL A 577 -34.35 22.89 7.36
N GLU A 578 -35.38 22.55 6.60
CA GLU A 578 -35.26 22.41 5.16
C GLU A 578 -35.02 23.78 4.51
N VAL A 579 -33.92 23.90 3.78
CA VAL A 579 -33.52 25.14 3.09
C VAL A 579 -33.62 25.04 1.57
N ASP A 580 -33.67 23.83 1.01
CA ASP A 580 -33.75 23.58 -0.42
C ASP A 580 -34.21 22.14 -0.72
N ARG A 581 -34.81 21.89 -1.89
CA ARG A 581 -35.21 20.56 -2.36
C ARG A 581 -35.01 20.40 -3.87
N TYR A 582 -34.74 19.17 -4.30
CA TYR A 582 -34.55 18.82 -5.70
C TYR A 582 -35.16 17.46 -6.02
N GLN A 583 -35.91 17.35 -7.11
CA GLN A 583 -36.46 16.09 -7.60
C GLN A 583 -36.46 16.06 -9.12
N THR A 584 -36.15 14.90 -9.70
CA THR A 584 -36.36 14.64 -11.13
C THR A 584 -36.50 13.15 -11.42
N LEU A 585 -37.33 12.82 -12.42
CA LEU A 585 -37.22 11.54 -13.12
C LEU A 585 -35.91 11.53 -13.93
N ILE A 586 -35.38 10.34 -14.18
CA ILE A 586 -34.13 10.14 -14.89
C ILE A 586 -34.34 9.08 -15.97
N ASN A 587 -33.95 9.37 -17.19
CA ASN A 587 -33.88 8.36 -18.25
C ASN A 587 -32.70 7.40 -17.96
N PRO A 588 -32.96 6.13 -17.60
CA PRO A 588 -31.91 5.18 -17.25
C PRO A 588 -31.16 4.64 -18.48
N GLN A 589 -31.60 5.02 -19.69
CA GLN A 589 -31.11 4.55 -20.99
C GLN A 589 -31.15 3.02 -21.12
N ARG A 590 -32.20 2.41 -20.56
CA ARG A 590 -32.46 0.97 -20.58
C ARG A 590 -33.92 0.70 -20.23
N ARG A 591 -34.39 -0.51 -20.54
CA ARG A 591 -35.70 -0.99 -20.09
C ARG A 591 -35.78 -1.12 -18.57
N ILE A 592 -36.87 -0.64 -17.99
CA ILE A 592 -37.27 -0.86 -16.61
C ILE A 592 -38.02 -2.21 -16.52
N PRO A 593 -37.54 -3.17 -15.71
CA PRO A 593 -38.24 -4.45 -15.55
C PRO A 593 -39.65 -4.28 -14.99
N ALA A 594 -40.63 -5.07 -15.48
CA ALA A 594 -42.03 -4.94 -15.08
C ALA A 594 -42.28 -5.10 -13.56
N ASN A 595 -41.46 -5.90 -12.87
CA ASN A 595 -41.53 -6.02 -11.40
C ASN A 595 -41.10 -4.74 -10.68
N ILE A 596 -40.16 -3.98 -11.25
CA ILE A 596 -39.74 -2.67 -10.73
C ILE A 596 -40.81 -1.63 -11.01
N THR A 597 -41.36 -1.57 -12.22
CA THR A 597 -42.48 -0.65 -12.53
C THR A 597 -43.69 -0.88 -11.63
N ARG A 598 -44.00 -2.12 -11.26
CA ARG A 598 -45.05 -2.40 -10.27
C ARG A 598 -44.73 -1.94 -8.85
N LEU A 599 -43.44 -1.91 -8.49
CA LEU A 599 -42.98 -1.51 -7.16
C LEU A 599 -42.95 0.02 -7.02
N THR A 600 -42.41 0.71 -8.02
CA THR A 600 -42.13 2.16 -7.96
C THR A 600 -43.17 3.01 -8.70
N GLY A 601 -44.00 2.39 -9.54
CA GLY A 601 -44.90 3.09 -10.44
C GLY A 601 -44.23 3.75 -11.65
N ILE A 602 -42.89 3.69 -11.76
CA ILE A 602 -42.14 4.35 -12.84
C ILE A 602 -42.07 3.43 -14.06
N SER A 603 -42.66 3.87 -15.16
CA SER A 603 -42.68 3.15 -16.46
C SER A 603 -41.64 3.71 -17.43
N ASP A 604 -41.30 2.92 -18.45
CA ASP A 604 -40.40 3.36 -19.53
C ASP A 604 -40.93 4.66 -20.20
N ASP A 605 -42.25 4.78 -20.37
CA ASP A 605 -42.90 5.93 -21.01
C ASP A 605 -42.76 7.22 -20.19
N MET A 606 -42.70 7.12 -18.85
CA MET A 606 -42.51 8.27 -17.96
C MET A 606 -41.09 8.84 -18.03
N VAL A 607 -40.10 7.98 -18.28
CA VAL A 607 -38.68 8.35 -18.23
C VAL A 607 -38.07 8.56 -19.63
N GLN A 608 -38.82 8.31 -20.70
CA GLN A 608 -38.28 8.39 -22.07
C GLN A 608 -37.75 9.80 -22.40
N ASP A 609 -38.48 10.83 -21.99
CA ASP A 609 -38.15 12.26 -22.22
C ASP A 609 -37.51 12.92 -21.00
N ALA A 610 -37.29 12.16 -19.91
CA ALA A 610 -36.60 12.65 -18.73
C ALA A 610 -35.10 12.86 -19.01
N PRO A 611 -34.42 13.75 -18.27
CA PRO A 611 -32.98 13.92 -18.44
C PRO A 611 -32.23 12.64 -18.06
N THR A 612 -31.13 12.38 -18.75
CA THR A 612 -30.16 11.34 -18.39
C THR A 612 -29.36 11.76 -17.15
N PHE A 613 -28.74 10.79 -16.47
CA PHE A 613 -27.87 11.12 -15.34
C PHE A 613 -26.73 12.08 -15.74
N ALA A 614 -26.21 11.96 -16.97
CA ALA A 614 -25.14 12.83 -17.46
C ALA A 614 -25.55 14.31 -17.47
N GLU A 615 -26.80 14.60 -17.81
CA GLU A 615 -27.35 15.96 -17.88
C GLU A 615 -27.60 16.58 -16.50
N ILE A 616 -27.86 15.76 -15.47
CA ILE A 616 -28.11 16.23 -14.10
C ILE A 616 -26.88 16.13 -13.18
N ALA A 617 -25.78 15.53 -13.63
CA ALA A 617 -24.62 15.23 -12.79
C ALA A 617 -24.03 16.49 -12.12
N ASP A 618 -24.00 17.62 -12.81
CA ASP A 618 -23.51 18.88 -12.24
C ASP A 618 -24.45 19.44 -11.17
N ALA A 619 -25.76 19.37 -11.39
CA ALA A 619 -26.77 19.77 -10.41
C ALA A 619 -26.66 18.91 -9.14
N VAL A 620 -26.54 17.59 -9.27
CA VAL A 620 -26.37 16.67 -8.12
C VAL A 620 -25.05 16.95 -7.37
N ALA A 621 -23.96 17.17 -8.11
CA ALA A 621 -22.66 17.47 -7.51
C ALA A 621 -22.69 18.78 -6.71
N GLN A 622 -23.31 19.82 -7.26
CA GLN A 622 -23.47 21.14 -6.64
C GLN A 622 -24.42 21.10 -5.45
N PHE A 623 -25.58 20.44 -5.57
CA PHE A 623 -26.59 20.35 -4.50
C PHE A 623 -26.01 19.68 -3.24
N THR A 624 -25.22 18.61 -3.46
CA THR A 624 -24.54 17.86 -2.39
C THR A 624 -23.18 18.42 -1.98
N GLN A 625 -22.75 19.56 -2.53
CA GLN A 625 -21.45 20.15 -2.19
C GLN A 625 -21.41 20.59 -0.72
N ASP A 626 -20.30 20.28 -0.04
CA ASP A 626 -20.03 20.57 1.37
C ASP A 626 -21.07 20.05 2.38
N ALA A 627 -21.97 19.18 1.91
CA ALA A 627 -22.99 18.53 2.71
C ALA A 627 -22.63 17.08 3.07
N VAL A 628 -23.23 16.61 4.16
CA VAL A 628 -23.25 15.18 4.51
C VAL A 628 -24.33 14.52 3.66
N PHE A 629 -23.96 13.49 2.91
CA PHE A 629 -24.92 12.67 2.18
C PHE A 629 -25.64 11.75 3.15
N VAL A 630 -26.95 11.91 3.31
CA VAL A 630 -27.77 11.12 4.21
C VAL A 630 -28.73 10.27 3.39
N ALA A 631 -28.94 9.01 3.76
CA ALA A 631 -30.06 8.24 3.22
C ALA A 631 -30.53 7.14 4.18
N HIS A 632 -31.71 6.60 3.92
CA HIS A 632 -32.29 5.50 4.68
C HIS A 632 -31.80 4.15 4.14
N ASN A 633 -30.58 3.77 4.58
CA ASN A 633 -29.70 2.73 4.00
C ASN A 633 -28.65 3.30 3.02
N VAL A 634 -27.89 4.28 3.50
CA VAL A 634 -26.91 5.08 2.74
C VAL A 634 -25.98 4.36 1.77
N ASN A 635 -25.64 3.08 2.00
CA ASN A 635 -24.76 2.37 1.08
C ASN A 635 -25.42 2.04 -0.26
N PHE A 636 -26.76 1.94 -0.29
CA PHE A 636 -27.52 1.70 -1.50
C PHE A 636 -27.49 2.93 -2.40
N ASP A 637 -28.07 4.04 -1.96
CA ASP A 637 -28.23 5.29 -2.72
C ASP A 637 -26.88 5.88 -3.14
N TYR A 638 -25.97 5.99 -2.16
CA TYR A 638 -24.62 6.48 -2.39
C TYR A 638 -23.86 5.60 -3.39
N GLY A 639 -24.08 4.27 -3.35
CA GLY A 639 -23.44 3.32 -4.26
C GLY A 639 -23.87 3.52 -5.70
N PHE A 640 -25.16 3.75 -5.95
CA PHE A 640 -25.69 4.04 -7.28
C PHE A 640 -25.22 5.39 -7.81
N ILE A 641 -25.31 6.46 -7.01
CA ILE A 641 -24.86 7.79 -7.43
C ILE A 641 -23.36 7.76 -7.72
N LYS A 642 -22.56 7.15 -6.85
CA LYS A 642 -21.11 6.97 -7.10
C LYS A 642 -20.84 6.22 -8.39
N GLN A 643 -21.61 5.18 -8.69
CA GLN A 643 -21.43 4.40 -9.92
C GLN A 643 -21.86 5.19 -11.17
N GLU A 644 -22.90 6.00 -11.11
CA GLU A 644 -23.29 6.87 -12.22
C GLU A 644 -22.22 7.95 -12.49
N PHE A 645 -21.66 8.58 -11.46
CA PHE A 645 -20.50 9.48 -11.64
C PHE A 645 -19.27 8.75 -12.20
N ALA A 646 -18.99 7.53 -11.74
CA ALA A 646 -17.88 6.73 -12.25
C ALA A 646 -18.03 6.40 -13.75
N ARG A 647 -19.25 6.20 -14.24
CA ARG A 647 -19.54 6.03 -15.69
C ARG A 647 -19.24 7.29 -16.50
N LEU A 648 -19.24 8.46 -15.88
CA LEU A 648 -18.83 9.74 -16.46
C LEU A 648 -17.35 10.04 -16.24
N GLU A 649 -16.56 9.10 -15.72
CA GLU A 649 -15.16 9.29 -15.34
C GLU A 649 -14.97 10.41 -14.29
N ARG A 650 -15.98 10.64 -13.46
CA ARG A 650 -15.99 11.64 -12.40
C ARG A 650 -15.99 10.95 -11.04
N ASP A 651 -15.20 11.47 -10.11
CA ASP A 651 -15.16 10.98 -8.74
C ASP A 651 -16.31 11.61 -7.91
N PHE A 652 -17.13 10.78 -7.25
CA PHE A 652 -18.13 11.24 -6.29
C PHE A 652 -17.75 10.83 -4.86
N ARG A 653 -17.38 11.83 -4.05
CA ARG A 653 -16.97 11.64 -2.64
C ARG A 653 -17.66 12.65 -1.75
N ARG A 654 -18.50 12.18 -0.81
CA ARG A 654 -19.10 12.95 0.27
C ARG A 654 -18.98 12.20 1.61
N PRO A 655 -18.93 12.90 2.76
CA PRO A 655 -19.27 12.31 4.05
C PRO A 655 -20.65 11.66 3.98
N LYS A 656 -20.88 10.56 4.69
CA LYS A 656 -22.14 9.83 4.60
C LYS A 656 -22.71 9.44 5.96
N MET A 657 -24.03 9.51 6.09
CA MET A 657 -24.78 9.16 7.29
C MET A 657 -25.98 8.28 6.95
N CYS A 658 -26.27 7.30 7.81
CA CYS A 658 -27.36 6.35 7.59
C CYS A 658 -28.42 6.52 8.66
N THR A 659 -29.64 6.95 8.29
CA THR A 659 -30.72 7.16 9.28
C THR A 659 -31.11 5.86 9.97
N VAL A 660 -31.02 4.69 9.32
CA VAL A 660 -31.21 3.38 9.98
C VAL A 660 -30.24 3.19 11.15
N ARG A 661 -28.96 3.52 10.96
CA ARG A 661 -27.94 3.36 12.00
C ARG A 661 -28.15 4.34 13.13
N GLU A 662 -28.45 5.60 12.80
CA GLU A 662 -28.67 6.63 13.80
C GLU A 662 -29.95 6.36 14.60
N MET A 663 -31.06 5.98 13.95
CA MET A 663 -32.30 5.59 14.64
C MET A 663 -32.11 4.38 15.56
N ARG A 664 -31.29 3.38 15.18
CA ARG A 664 -30.96 2.27 16.08
C ARG A 664 -30.18 2.71 17.32
N ARG A 665 -29.34 3.74 17.17
CA ARG A 665 -28.52 4.28 18.25
C ARG A 665 -29.37 5.12 19.22
N THR A 666 -30.22 6.01 18.70
CA THR A 666 -31.01 6.94 19.51
C THR A 666 -32.32 6.33 20.03
N TYR A 667 -32.93 5.41 19.28
CA TYR A 667 -34.17 4.70 19.63
C TYR A 667 -33.97 3.18 19.55
N PRO A 668 -33.21 2.57 20.48
CA PRO A 668 -32.94 1.12 20.45
C PRO A 668 -34.20 0.30 20.80
N GLY A 669 -34.31 -0.91 20.25
CA GLY A 669 -35.33 -1.90 20.62
C GLY A 669 -36.60 -1.91 19.76
N LEU A 670 -36.66 -1.14 18.67
CA LEU A 670 -37.81 -1.17 17.76
C LEU A 670 -37.86 -2.48 16.95
N PRO A 671 -39.06 -3.01 16.64
CA PRO A 671 -39.23 -4.29 15.94
C PRO A 671 -38.73 -4.27 14.50
N SER A 672 -38.70 -3.10 13.86
CA SER A 672 -38.17 -2.90 12.52
C SER A 672 -37.68 -1.47 12.35
N TYR A 673 -36.62 -1.30 11.56
CA TYR A 673 -36.03 -0.01 11.22
C TYR A 673 -36.14 0.30 9.72
N SER A 674 -37.09 -0.31 9.02
CA SER A 674 -37.44 0.10 7.65
C SER A 674 -38.18 1.44 7.68
N LEU A 675 -38.03 2.24 6.62
CA LEU A 675 -38.61 3.59 6.52
C LEU A 675 -40.10 3.58 6.86
N ALA A 676 -40.88 2.73 6.19
CA ALA A 676 -42.33 2.59 6.40
C ALA A 676 -42.76 2.22 7.83
N ASN A 677 -41.92 1.50 8.58
CA ASN A 677 -42.25 1.13 9.96
C ASN A 677 -41.85 2.22 10.94
N LEU A 678 -40.75 2.92 10.69
CA LEU A 678 -40.34 4.05 11.50
C LEU A 678 -41.29 5.23 11.31
N THR A 679 -41.68 5.54 10.08
CA THR A 679 -42.62 6.64 9.81
C THR A 679 -43.97 6.37 10.47
N ARG A 680 -44.49 5.14 10.39
CA ARG A 680 -45.69 4.73 11.13
C ARG A 680 -45.52 4.81 12.65
N HIS A 681 -44.35 4.44 13.18
CA HIS A 681 -44.08 4.46 14.61
C HIS A 681 -44.03 5.89 15.19
N PHE A 682 -43.45 6.82 14.44
CA PHE A 682 -43.27 8.22 14.84
C PHE A 682 -44.34 9.17 14.29
N ASP A 683 -45.42 8.63 13.71
CA ASP A 683 -46.53 9.39 13.12
C ASP A 683 -46.10 10.43 12.07
N ILE A 684 -45.12 10.05 11.24
CA ILE A 684 -44.63 10.84 10.12
C ILE A 684 -45.51 10.55 8.90
N GLU A 685 -46.23 11.57 8.44
CA GLU A 685 -47.04 11.48 7.23
C GLU A 685 -46.16 11.25 5.99
N MET A 686 -46.58 10.31 5.14
CA MET A 686 -45.98 10.05 3.84
C MET A 686 -47.07 10.19 2.77
N GLU A 687 -46.92 11.14 1.86
CA GLU A 687 -47.91 11.37 0.80
C GLU A 687 -47.95 10.22 -0.21
N GLN A 688 -46.78 9.68 -0.61
CA GLN A 688 -46.67 8.57 -1.56
C GLN A 688 -45.45 7.69 -1.24
N HIS A 689 -45.68 6.44 -0.85
CA HIS A 689 -44.60 5.47 -0.67
C HIS A 689 -44.00 5.05 -2.03
N HIS A 690 -42.67 4.93 -2.12
CA HIS A 690 -41.91 4.64 -3.36
C HIS A 690 -41.88 5.79 -4.38
N ARG A 691 -41.84 7.02 -3.88
CA ARG A 691 -41.45 8.21 -4.64
C ARG A 691 -40.23 8.81 -3.97
N ALA A 692 -39.17 9.02 -4.74
CA ALA A 692 -37.86 9.35 -4.18
C ALA A 692 -37.89 10.62 -3.30
N LEU A 693 -38.63 11.67 -3.68
CA LEU A 693 -38.70 12.87 -2.84
C LEU A 693 -39.47 12.64 -1.54
N SER A 694 -40.59 11.92 -1.58
CA SER A 694 -41.41 11.65 -0.38
C SER A 694 -40.64 10.80 0.63
N ASP A 695 -39.89 9.80 0.15
CA ASP A 695 -39.06 8.95 1.00
C ASP A 695 -37.85 9.74 1.57
N ALA A 696 -37.25 10.66 0.80
CA ALA A 696 -36.21 11.58 1.27
C ALA A 696 -36.73 12.56 2.35
N GLU A 697 -37.93 13.13 2.18
CA GLU A 697 -38.58 14.01 3.16
C GLU A 697 -38.90 13.25 4.46
N ALA A 698 -39.41 12.03 4.36
CA ALA A 698 -39.67 11.18 5.53
C ALA A 698 -38.36 10.84 6.27
N ALA A 699 -37.29 10.50 5.53
CA ALA A 699 -35.97 10.27 6.11
C ALA A 699 -35.37 11.54 6.73
N ALA A 700 -35.66 12.72 6.19
CA ALA A 700 -35.27 14.01 6.75
C ALA A 700 -35.95 14.29 8.09
N GLN A 701 -37.25 14.00 8.21
CA GLN A 701 -37.96 14.09 9.49
C GLN A 701 -37.40 13.13 10.54
N LEU A 702 -37.10 11.87 10.15
CA LEU A 702 -36.41 10.92 11.04
C LEU A 702 -35.05 11.45 11.50
N LEU A 703 -34.28 12.08 10.61
CA LEU A 703 -33.00 12.69 10.96
C LEU A 703 -33.19 13.82 11.98
N THR A 704 -34.21 14.66 11.84
CA THR A 704 -34.55 15.71 12.81
C THR A 704 -34.93 15.13 14.18
N LEU A 705 -35.59 13.95 14.24
CA LEU A 705 -35.86 13.26 15.50
C LEU A 705 -34.58 12.72 16.16
N VAL A 706 -33.69 12.08 15.39
CA VAL A 706 -32.35 11.65 15.89
C VAL A 706 -31.64 12.83 16.54
N PHE A 707 -31.66 13.94 15.83
CA PHE A 707 -31.05 15.19 16.22
C PHE A 707 -31.61 15.76 17.52
N ALA A 708 -32.93 15.91 17.62
CA ALA A 708 -33.57 16.33 18.87
C ALA A 708 -33.21 15.40 20.05
N LYS A 709 -33.14 14.08 19.78
CA LYS A 709 -32.83 13.09 20.82
C LYS A 709 -31.39 13.16 21.32
N ASP A 710 -30.45 13.40 20.42
CA ASP A 710 -29.04 13.59 20.79
C ASP A 710 -28.88 14.86 21.65
N ASP A 711 -29.57 15.94 21.31
CA ASP A 711 -29.49 17.20 22.07
C ASP A 711 -30.06 17.04 23.50
N GLU A 712 -31.13 16.24 23.68
CA GLU A 712 -31.63 15.85 25.01
C GLU A 712 -30.63 15.03 25.85
N SER A 713 -29.73 14.28 25.21
CA SER A 713 -28.78 13.40 25.91
C SER A 713 -27.49 14.10 26.34
N VAL A 714 -27.24 15.30 25.79
CA VAL A 714 -26.06 16.13 26.05
C VAL A 714 -26.36 17.27 27.04
N ALA A 715 -27.63 17.65 27.20
CA ALA A 715 -28.14 18.55 28.24
C ALA A 715 -28.30 17.83 29.59
#